data_AF-A0A640W272-F1
#
_entry.id   AF-A0A640W272-F1
#
_cell.length_a   1.000
_cell.length_b   1.000
_cell.length_c   1.000
_cell.angle_alpha   90.00
_cell.angle_beta   90.00
_cell.angle_gamma   90.00
#
_symmetry.space_group_name_H-M   'P 1'
#
loop_
_entity.id
_entity.type
_entity.pdbx_description
1 polymer ?
#
loop_
_entity_poly.entity_id
_entity_poly.type
_entity_poly.pdbx_seq_one_letter_code
_entity_poly.pdbx_strand_id
1 'polypeptide(L)'
;MKKIFIIFMGLAFIINFSGYSRESTIVVHEGESIQDAINSAMPGDKIIIEGTFHESVVVNKSVIIEGRNAIVYGTNGSVFNITANAILRNLSIARSDASHAVVYAEGNAVIERCNISHGRYGIVAKNGITVYACNVSEAGGGIVIKNDSVISSCTFYKCGIAIQCYGDNNQIFGDNAHYCGVALYMENASHNIIEECHFYKNNNNECGIFMLSSHYNEIRKCDISYVSFGIRMMRCNGNVIEQTNLHDMRYGVEYEDCNDCYIYRSSLYNNRFGIEVTRCRGMRFNYNDLENKMYNLHAKFSYCDARHNYWGSIFPSKIKNEGSIVLTMPWLIKPIHSIKKERNDEIEKSMEEKRYIIPKHEFKEVSVADFDPLVDIKVAFIVKRVRSFDMGRYKVSISIDGKENESVFENDVEPGWRVTQDVDDSKQIAEIKIKIGREEKQIHYDLATGNWYGDDWLGDENGYGHILFKKYEIWFDVTYNDYDGDGLTYWEEENIYHTSPYINNSMDDVDKDGIPFWWEDKYGLNPLKSDNVSIDYDKDGLTTLQEYYMASNLSDPFAKDIFLEIDYMHDYKPSQTSVELLCNAFALHNITLHVFIDDELPLKDRLYYDDLKDIYWKYFLDGNIDSIKHGVFHYEVMGKYSSIPRGGHAFVGWDNLDSFVLGGAYINKWRSGEARKVAYASLSMHELGHTLGLFEYTFPGIDNESCNAPWMRGYWIYRNYKSCLNYRYAFQLVDYSDGRHGRNDFDDWDNIDLTFFKNSYYYP
;
A
#
# COMPACT_ATOMS: atom_id res chain seq x y z
N MET A 1 -23.63 17.17 -31.49
CA MET A 1 -23.04 16.01 -32.19
C MET A 1 -22.51 14.93 -31.24
N LYS A 2 -21.85 15.25 -30.11
CA LYS A 2 -21.26 14.25 -29.20
C LYS A 2 -22.23 13.33 -28.43
N LYS A 3 -23.32 13.86 -27.82
CA LYS A 3 -24.41 13.03 -27.26
C LYS A 3 -25.05 12.11 -28.31
N ILE A 4 -25.01 12.48 -29.59
CA ILE A 4 -25.59 11.70 -30.68
C ILE A 4 -24.72 10.48 -31.01
N PHE A 5 -23.39 10.53 -30.81
CA PHE A 5 -22.50 9.41 -31.14
C PHE A 5 -22.59 8.25 -30.13
N ILE A 6 -22.66 8.56 -28.83
CA ILE A 6 -22.85 7.56 -27.75
C ILE A 6 -24.27 6.97 -27.78
N ILE A 7 -25.28 7.80 -28.05
CA ILE A 7 -26.65 7.34 -28.30
C ILE A 7 -26.68 6.40 -29.53
N PHE A 8 -25.85 6.66 -30.56
CA PHE A 8 -25.77 5.80 -31.75
C PHE A 8 -25.13 4.43 -31.50
N MET A 9 -24.17 4.29 -30.58
CA MET A 9 -23.61 2.96 -30.25
C MET A 9 -24.59 2.09 -29.45
N GLY A 10 -25.27 2.70 -28.45
CA GLY A 10 -26.37 2.03 -27.75
C GLY A 10 -27.52 1.67 -28.71
N LEU A 11 -27.89 2.56 -29.65
CA LEU A 11 -28.90 2.27 -30.66
C LEU A 11 -28.45 1.22 -31.69
N ALA A 12 -27.20 1.23 -32.15
CA ALA A 12 -26.69 0.24 -33.10
C ALA A 12 -26.71 -1.18 -32.53
N PHE A 13 -26.52 -1.32 -31.22
CA PHE A 13 -26.62 -2.60 -30.52
C PHE A 13 -28.07 -3.06 -30.31
N ILE A 14 -28.97 -2.14 -29.92
CA ILE A 14 -30.42 -2.41 -29.83
C ILE A 14 -30.99 -2.83 -31.20
N ILE A 15 -30.46 -2.28 -32.31
CA ILE A 15 -30.85 -2.67 -33.67
C ILE A 15 -30.48 -4.14 -33.96
N ASN A 16 -29.37 -4.69 -33.43
CA ASN A 16 -29.03 -6.11 -33.59
C ASN A 16 -29.90 -7.05 -32.73
N PHE A 17 -30.44 -6.58 -31.60
CA PHE A 17 -31.43 -7.34 -30.81
C PHE A 17 -32.82 -7.37 -31.46
N SER A 18 -33.15 -6.36 -32.27
CA SER A 18 -34.48 -6.23 -32.92
C SER A 18 -34.80 -7.26 -34.01
N GLY A 19 -33.86 -8.17 -34.33
CA GLY A 19 -34.08 -9.30 -35.26
C GLY A 19 -34.79 -10.51 -34.62
N TYR A 20 -34.94 -10.56 -33.31
CA TYR A 20 -35.54 -11.69 -32.60
C TYR A 20 -37.03 -11.43 -32.30
N SER A 21 -37.91 -12.26 -32.87
CA SER A 21 -39.37 -12.05 -32.86
C SER A 21 -40.08 -12.31 -31.53
N ARG A 22 -39.36 -12.48 -30.41
CA ARG A 22 -39.93 -12.62 -29.06
C ARG A 22 -38.87 -12.38 -27.98
N GLU A 23 -38.96 -11.26 -27.27
CA GLU A 23 -38.22 -11.02 -26.02
C GLU A 23 -39.08 -11.55 -24.86
N SER A 24 -38.66 -12.65 -24.24
CA SER A 24 -39.26 -13.11 -22.98
C SER A 24 -38.44 -12.59 -21.79
N THR A 25 -39.09 -12.46 -20.63
CA THR A 25 -38.43 -12.02 -19.39
C THR A 25 -38.39 -13.19 -18.42
N ILE A 26 -37.20 -13.53 -17.94
CA ILE A 26 -36.95 -14.48 -16.86
C ILE A 26 -36.56 -13.66 -15.63
N VAL A 27 -37.18 -13.92 -14.49
CA VAL A 27 -36.82 -13.29 -13.21
C VAL A 27 -36.16 -14.35 -12.34
N VAL A 28 -35.03 -14.00 -11.74
CA VAL A 28 -34.22 -14.85 -10.87
C VAL A 28 -34.21 -14.22 -9.48
N HIS A 29 -34.69 -14.97 -8.50
CA HIS A 29 -34.72 -14.57 -7.10
C HIS A 29 -33.61 -15.25 -6.29
N GLU A 30 -33.34 -14.72 -5.10
CA GLU A 30 -32.38 -15.31 -4.16
C GLU A 30 -32.68 -16.80 -3.89
N GLY A 31 -31.63 -17.63 -3.97
CA GLY A 31 -31.74 -19.09 -3.87
C GLY A 31 -31.94 -19.81 -5.21
N GLU A 32 -32.24 -19.10 -6.30
CA GLU A 32 -32.23 -19.62 -7.66
C GLU A 32 -30.86 -19.43 -8.33
N SER A 33 -30.60 -20.11 -9.46
CA SER A 33 -29.34 -19.97 -10.20
C SER A 33 -29.48 -19.00 -11.38
N ILE A 34 -28.56 -18.05 -11.46
CA ILE A 34 -28.43 -17.15 -12.61
C ILE A 34 -27.98 -17.96 -13.83
N GLN A 35 -27.08 -18.94 -13.66
CA GLN A 35 -26.62 -19.79 -14.75
C GLN A 35 -27.77 -20.60 -15.36
N ASP A 36 -28.70 -21.15 -14.57
CA ASP A 36 -29.86 -21.87 -15.09
C ASP A 36 -30.81 -20.97 -15.88
N ALA A 37 -30.98 -19.72 -15.46
CA ALA A 37 -31.73 -18.73 -16.23
C ALA A 37 -31.05 -18.43 -17.58
N ILE A 38 -29.73 -18.29 -17.62
CA ILE A 38 -28.97 -18.13 -18.89
C ILE A 38 -29.10 -19.39 -19.76
N ASN A 39 -29.03 -20.57 -19.16
CA ASN A 39 -29.15 -21.85 -19.86
C ASN A 39 -30.53 -22.04 -20.50
N SER A 40 -31.59 -21.55 -19.86
CA SER A 40 -32.97 -21.62 -20.37
C SER A 40 -33.33 -20.48 -21.34
N ALA A 41 -32.67 -19.32 -21.24
CA ALA A 41 -32.89 -18.17 -22.11
C ALA A 41 -32.60 -18.46 -23.59
N MET A 42 -33.40 -17.88 -24.46
CA MET A 42 -33.15 -17.77 -25.90
C MET A 42 -32.39 -16.47 -26.21
N PRO A 43 -31.66 -16.39 -27.34
CA PRO A 43 -31.07 -15.14 -27.78
C PRO A 43 -32.13 -14.03 -27.91
N GLY A 44 -31.88 -12.90 -27.28
CA GLY A 44 -32.78 -11.75 -27.19
C GLY A 44 -33.50 -11.63 -25.85
N ASP A 45 -33.57 -12.69 -25.04
CA ASP A 45 -34.30 -12.66 -23.77
C ASP A 45 -33.65 -11.73 -22.73
N LYS A 46 -34.51 -11.24 -21.84
CA LYS A 46 -34.11 -10.43 -20.68
C LYS A 46 -34.15 -11.27 -19.41
N ILE A 47 -33.06 -11.27 -18.66
CA ILE A 47 -32.91 -11.90 -17.35
C ILE A 47 -32.85 -10.79 -16.30
N ILE A 48 -33.78 -10.80 -15.36
CA ILE A 48 -33.84 -9.84 -14.24
C ILE A 48 -33.37 -10.57 -12.98
N ILE A 49 -32.39 -9.99 -12.29
CA ILE A 49 -31.82 -10.57 -11.07
C ILE A 49 -32.24 -9.71 -9.87
N GLU A 50 -32.78 -10.36 -8.83
CA GLU A 50 -33.25 -9.74 -7.59
C GLU A 50 -32.73 -10.52 -6.36
N GLY A 51 -31.88 -9.89 -5.54
CA GLY A 51 -31.33 -10.49 -4.31
C GLY A 51 -29.79 -10.59 -4.32
N THR A 52 -29.26 -11.37 -3.38
CA THR A 52 -27.83 -11.62 -3.22
C THR A 52 -27.46 -13.03 -3.69
N PHE A 53 -26.43 -13.14 -4.51
CA PHE A 53 -25.99 -14.39 -5.13
C PHE A 53 -24.51 -14.65 -4.86
N HIS A 54 -24.14 -15.92 -4.73
CA HIS A 54 -22.75 -16.38 -4.63
C HIS A 54 -22.52 -17.38 -5.77
N GLU A 55 -22.18 -16.87 -6.95
CA GLU A 55 -22.13 -17.64 -8.19
C GLU A 55 -21.16 -16.99 -9.18
N SER A 56 -20.48 -17.83 -9.98
CA SER A 56 -19.75 -17.40 -11.16
C SER A 56 -20.44 -17.93 -12.41
N VAL A 57 -20.78 -17.04 -13.35
CA VAL A 57 -21.63 -17.37 -14.49
C VAL A 57 -20.95 -17.15 -15.83
N VAL A 58 -21.28 -18.01 -16.78
CA VAL A 58 -20.84 -17.93 -18.18
C VAL A 58 -22.01 -17.43 -19.05
N VAL A 59 -21.81 -16.26 -19.65
CA VAL A 59 -22.77 -15.64 -20.57
C VAL A 59 -22.33 -15.90 -22.01
N ASN A 60 -22.74 -17.04 -22.54
CA ASN A 60 -22.41 -17.51 -23.90
C ASN A 60 -23.55 -17.33 -24.92
N LYS A 61 -24.61 -16.62 -24.54
CA LYS A 61 -25.77 -16.30 -25.39
C LYS A 61 -25.99 -14.80 -25.44
N SER A 62 -26.62 -14.32 -26.51
CA SER A 62 -26.98 -12.92 -26.63
C SER A 62 -28.21 -12.61 -25.80
N VAL A 63 -28.02 -12.14 -24.56
CA VAL A 63 -29.08 -11.85 -23.60
C VAL A 63 -28.87 -10.49 -22.94
N ILE A 64 -29.92 -9.96 -22.34
CA ILE A 64 -29.87 -8.75 -21.51
C ILE A 64 -29.98 -9.19 -20.04
N ILE A 65 -28.98 -8.91 -19.23
CA ILE A 65 -28.97 -9.22 -17.79
C ILE A 65 -29.05 -7.90 -17.02
N GLU A 66 -30.10 -7.75 -16.22
CA GLU A 66 -30.41 -6.52 -15.48
C GLU A 66 -30.64 -6.79 -14.00
N GLY A 67 -29.85 -6.13 -13.15
CA GLY A 67 -30.07 -6.16 -11.71
C GLY A 67 -31.16 -5.18 -11.26
N ARG A 68 -31.86 -5.56 -10.19
CA ARG A 68 -32.74 -4.70 -9.40
C ARG A 68 -32.29 -4.74 -7.95
N ASN A 69 -31.29 -3.91 -7.64
CA ASN A 69 -30.56 -3.95 -6.36
C ASN A 69 -29.93 -5.34 -6.09
N ALA A 70 -29.50 -6.02 -7.15
CA ALA A 70 -28.88 -7.34 -7.04
C ALA A 70 -27.37 -7.22 -6.80
N ILE A 71 -26.87 -8.11 -5.93
CA ILE A 71 -25.45 -8.26 -5.59
C ILE A 71 -25.02 -9.66 -5.98
N VAL A 72 -23.92 -9.80 -6.71
CA VAL A 72 -23.36 -11.09 -7.10
C VAL A 72 -21.90 -11.17 -6.65
N TYR A 73 -21.63 -12.09 -5.73
CA TYR A 73 -20.29 -12.45 -5.28
C TYR A 73 -19.76 -13.64 -6.07
N GLY A 74 -18.53 -13.59 -6.53
CA GLY A 74 -17.89 -14.72 -7.19
C GLY A 74 -17.56 -15.84 -6.22
N THR A 75 -17.46 -17.05 -6.77
CA THR A 75 -17.03 -18.25 -6.02
C THR A 75 -15.73 -18.81 -6.58
N ASN A 76 -15.66 -19.00 -7.90
CA ASN A 76 -14.46 -19.43 -8.62
C ASN A 76 -14.48 -18.88 -10.05
N GLY A 77 -13.36 -18.38 -10.57
CA GLY A 77 -13.29 -17.70 -11.86
C GLY A 77 -13.81 -16.25 -11.81
N SER A 78 -14.11 -15.74 -13.00
CA SER A 78 -14.84 -14.48 -13.16
C SER A 78 -16.29 -14.62 -12.72
N VAL A 79 -16.81 -13.63 -11.98
CA VAL A 79 -18.21 -13.59 -11.56
C VAL A 79 -19.12 -13.57 -12.78
N PHE A 80 -18.80 -12.74 -13.78
CA PHE A 80 -19.40 -12.79 -15.10
C PHE A 80 -18.31 -13.02 -16.15
N ASN A 81 -18.37 -14.17 -16.82
CA ASN A 81 -17.55 -14.50 -17.98
C ASN A 81 -18.40 -14.40 -19.26
N ILE A 82 -18.33 -13.24 -19.92
CA ILE A 82 -19.15 -12.92 -21.10
C ILE A 82 -18.39 -13.26 -22.37
N THR A 83 -18.87 -14.25 -23.10
CA THR A 83 -18.25 -14.76 -24.35
C THR A 83 -19.12 -14.55 -25.60
N ALA A 84 -20.27 -13.88 -25.43
CA ALA A 84 -21.21 -13.55 -26.50
C ALA A 84 -21.62 -12.07 -26.44
N ASN A 85 -22.31 -11.61 -27.48
CA ASN A 85 -22.89 -10.26 -27.51
C ASN A 85 -24.01 -10.13 -26.46
N ALA A 86 -23.68 -9.68 -25.25
CA ALA A 86 -24.62 -9.52 -24.14
C ALA A 86 -24.60 -8.10 -23.58
N ILE A 87 -25.70 -7.72 -22.91
CA ILE A 87 -25.78 -6.47 -22.13
C ILE A 87 -25.87 -6.84 -20.65
N LEU A 88 -24.92 -6.37 -19.85
CA LEU A 88 -24.91 -6.50 -18.39
C LEU A 88 -25.15 -5.12 -17.77
N ARG A 89 -26.14 -4.98 -16.89
CA ARG A 89 -26.45 -3.67 -16.29
C ARG A 89 -27.06 -3.65 -14.90
N ASN A 90 -26.88 -2.52 -14.21
CA ASN A 90 -27.52 -2.21 -12.93
C ASN A 90 -27.26 -3.27 -11.83
N LEU A 91 -26.04 -3.80 -11.77
CA LEU A 91 -25.63 -4.83 -10.82
C LEU A 91 -24.50 -4.33 -9.93
N SER A 92 -24.46 -4.83 -8.69
CA SER A 92 -23.27 -4.80 -7.86
C SER A 92 -22.59 -6.18 -7.96
N ILE A 93 -21.30 -6.21 -8.31
CA ILE A 93 -20.57 -7.44 -8.60
C ILE A 93 -19.24 -7.37 -7.86
N ALA A 94 -18.90 -8.38 -7.07
CA ALA A 94 -17.69 -8.32 -6.25
C ALA A 94 -17.01 -9.69 -6.09
N ARG A 95 -15.73 -9.67 -5.71
CA ARG A 95 -14.96 -10.85 -5.28
C ARG A 95 -14.82 -11.91 -6.37
N SER A 96 -13.86 -11.72 -7.29
CA SER A 96 -13.42 -12.82 -8.17
C SER A 96 -12.33 -13.65 -7.50
N ASP A 97 -12.01 -14.81 -8.07
CA ASP A 97 -10.72 -15.42 -7.77
C ASP A 97 -9.56 -14.51 -8.25
N ALA A 98 -8.37 -14.70 -7.70
CA ALA A 98 -7.22 -13.83 -7.96
C ALA A 98 -6.52 -14.07 -9.32
N SER A 99 -6.89 -15.10 -10.07
CA SER A 99 -6.42 -15.34 -11.44
C SER A 99 -7.36 -14.74 -12.50
N HIS A 100 -8.55 -14.30 -12.10
CA HIS A 100 -9.59 -13.82 -13.00
C HIS A 100 -10.03 -12.40 -12.67
N ALA A 101 -10.83 -11.82 -13.57
CA ALA A 101 -11.46 -10.52 -13.35
C ALA A 101 -12.83 -10.70 -12.72
N VAL A 102 -13.35 -9.69 -12.01
CA VAL A 102 -14.74 -9.68 -11.54
C VAL A 102 -15.69 -9.80 -12.73
N VAL A 103 -15.43 -9.04 -13.80
CA VAL A 103 -16.12 -9.19 -15.08
C VAL A 103 -15.09 -9.40 -16.19
N TYR A 104 -15.14 -10.56 -16.84
CA TYR A 104 -14.44 -10.80 -18.09
C TYR A 104 -15.42 -10.63 -19.25
N ALA A 105 -15.00 -9.90 -20.29
CA ALA A 105 -15.84 -9.67 -21.46
C ALA A 105 -15.04 -9.74 -22.76
N GLU A 106 -15.56 -10.54 -23.69
CA GLU A 106 -15.15 -10.62 -25.09
C GLU A 106 -16.35 -10.52 -26.04
N GLY A 107 -16.09 -10.47 -27.34
CA GLY A 107 -17.12 -10.14 -28.32
C GLY A 107 -17.53 -8.67 -28.23
N ASN A 108 -18.75 -8.31 -28.63
CA ASN A 108 -19.22 -6.93 -28.56
C ASN A 108 -20.11 -6.67 -27.33
N ALA A 109 -19.69 -7.14 -26.15
CA ALA A 109 -20.50 -6.97 -24.94
C ALA A 109 -20.61 -5.50 -24.50
N VAL A 110 -21.72 -5.18 -23.83
CA VAL A 110 -21.98 -3.88 -23.20
C VAL A 110 -22.15 -4.06 -21.70
N ILE A 111 -21.37 -3.33 -20.91
CA ILE A 111 -21.46 -3.30 -19.46
C ILE A 111 -21.85 -1.87 -19.07
N GLU A 112 -23.04 -1.66 -18.49
CA GLU A 112 -23.52 -0.33 -18.15
C GLU A 112 -24.06 -0.20 -16.72
N ARG A 113 -23.71 0.89 -16.02
CA ARG A 113 -24.25 1.22 -14.69
C ARG A 113 -24.07 0.10 -13.65
N CYS A 114 -22.92 -0.57 -13.66
CA CYS A 114 -22.56 -1.59 -12.67
C CYS A 114 -21.59 -1.03 -11.63
N ASN A 115 -21.69 -1.52 -10.40
CA ASN A 115 -20.68 -1.35 -9.35
C ASN A 115 -19.83 -2.62 -9.29
N ILE A 116 -18.52 -2.51 -9.48
CA ILE A 116 -17.61 -3.67 -9.58
C ILE A 116 -16.49 -3.46 -8.57
N SER A 117 -16.22 -4.43 -7.71
CA SER A 117 -15.21 -4.24 -6.66
C SER A 117 -14.51 -5.52 -6.21
N HIS A 118 -13.41 -5.36 -5.48
CA HIS A 118 -12.69 -6.45 -4.80
C HIS A 118 -12.28 -7.57 -5.76
N GLY A 119 -11.22 -7.35 -6.53
CA GLY A 119 -10.65 -8.38 -7.39
C GLY A 119 -9.26 -8.00 -7.89
N ARG A 120 -8.48 -8.97 -8.35
CA ARG A 120 -7.21 -8.66 -9.03
C ARG A 120 -7.44 -7.74 -10.23
N TYR A 121 -8.52 -8.00 -10.96
CA TYR A 121 -9.02 -7.12 -12.00
C TYR A 121 -10.51 -6.88 -11.82
N GLY A 122 -10.98 -5.63 -11.92
CA GLY A 122 -12.40 -5.32 -11.95
C GLY A 122 -13.02 -5.80 -13.27
N ILE A 123 -12.56 -5.23 -14.39
CA ILE A 123 -13.03 -5.60 -15.73
C ILE A 123 -11.84 -5.98 -16.62
N VAL A 124 -11.93 -7.11 -17.32
CA VAL A 124 -11.05 -7.42 -18.46
C VAL A 124 -11.88 -7.40 -19.72
N ALA A 125 -11.72 -6.32 -20.48
CA ALA A 125 -12.35 -6.09 -21.78
C ALA A 125 -11.37 -6.44 -22.90
N LYS A 126 -11.74 -7.41 -23.76
CA LYS A 126 -10.93 -7.78 -24.92
C LYS A 126 -11.11 -6.77 -26.06
N ASN A 127 -11.80 -7.14 -27.14
CA ASN A 127 -11.90 -6.30 -28.33
C ASN A 127 -13.35 -5.89 -28.56
N GLY A 128 -13.61 -4.62 -28.88
CA GLY A 128 -14.97 -4.16 -29.24
C GLY A 128 -15.94 -4.03 -28.05
N ILE A 129 -15.42 -3.94 -26.83
CA ILE A 129 -16.24 -3.87 -25.61
C ILE A 129 -16.65 -2.44 -25.32
N THR A 130 -17.90 -2.25 -24.89
CA THR A 130 -18.39 -0.96 -24.39
C THR A 130 -18.63 -1.03 -22.89
N VAL A 131 -17.98 -0.14 -22.13
CA VAL A 131 -18.20 0.03 -20.69
C VAL A 131 -18.66 1.46 -20.44
N TYR A 132 -19.81 1.61 -19.78
CA TYR A 132 -20.46 2.91 -19.64
C TYR A 132 -21.02 3.14 -18.24
N ALA A 133 -20.69 4.29 -17.64
CA ALA A 133 -21.26 4.72 -16.37
C ALA A 133 -21.11 3.70 -15.23
N CYS A 134 -20.02 2.93 -15.23
CA CYS A 134 -19.71 1.96 -14.18
C CYS A 134 -18.85 2.59 -13.08
N ASN A 135 -18.99 2.09 -11.86
CA ASN A 135 -18.08 2.38 -10.77
C ASN A 135 -17.22 1.14 -10.52
N VAL A 136 -15.89 1.29 -10.55
CA VAL A 136 -14.95 0.21 -10.25
C VAL A 136 -14.09 0.64 -9.06
N SER A 137 -14.08 -0.15 -7.99
CA SER A 137 -13.35 0.20 -6.78
C SER A 137 -12.55 -0.95 -6.16
N GLU A 138 -11.50 -0.63 -5.42
CA GLU A 138 -10.77 -1.59 -4.56
C GLU A 138 -10.33 -2.83 -5.36
N ALA A 139 -9.69 -2.59 -6.51
CA ALA A 139 -9.27 -3.62 -7.44
C ALA A 139 -7.84 -3.38 -7.90
N GLY A 140 -7.03 -4.44 -8.00
CA GLY A 140 -5.63 -4.34 -8.44
C GLY A 140 -5.50 -3.62 -9.80
N GLY A 141 -6.26 -4.08 -10.79
CA GLY A 141 -6.52 -3.34 -12.04
C GLY A 141 -8.00 -3.02 -12.17
N GLY A 142 -8.39 -1.75 -12.29
CA GLY A 142 -9.78 -1.35 -12.46
C GLY A 142 -10.37 -1.91 -13.75
N ILE A 143 -9.82 -1.53 -14.90
CA ILE A 143 -10.16 -2.10 -16.20
C ILE A 143 -8.92 -2.35 -17.06
N VAL A 144 -8.88 -3.51 -17.72
CA VAL A 144 -7.92 -3.83 -18.78
C VAL A 144 -8.64 -3.80 -20.12
N ILE A 145 -8.09 -3.07 -21.09
CA ILE A 145 -8.68 -2.93 -22.44
C ILE A 145 -7.68 -3.37 -23.52
N LYS A 146 -8.18 -4.07 -24.56
CA LYS A 146 -7.41 -4.38 -25.78
C LYS A 146 -7.81 -3.43 -26.91
N ASN A 147 -8.39 -3.90 -28.02
CA ASN A 147 -8.59 -3.05 -29.20
C ASN A 147 -10.04 -2.57 -29.32
N ASP A 148 -10.24 -1.46 -30.02
CA ASP A 148 -11.54 -1.00 -30.52
C ASP A 148 -12.63 -0.87 -29.42
N SER A 149 -12.22 -0.64 -28.17
CA SER A 149 -13.12 -0.58 -27.02
C SER A 149 -13.48 0.87 -26.66
N VAL A 150 -14.66 1.03 -26.06
CA VAL A 150 -15.17 2.35 -25.63
C VAL A 150 -15.46 2.29 -24.13
N ILE A 151 -14.84 3.21 -23.40
CA ILE A 151 -14.95 3.35 -21.96
C ILE A 151 -15.38 4.78 -21.73
N SER A 152 -16.49 4.96 -21.05
CA SER A 152 -17.01 6.31 -20.88
C SER A 152 -17.85 6.53 -19.64
N SER A 153 -17.66 7.72 -19.05
CA SER A 153 -18.38 8.15 -17.85
C SER A 153 -18.23 7.20 -16.65
N CYS A 154 -17.16 6.42 -16.61
CA CYS A 154 -16.85 5.49 -15.52
C CYS A 154 -16.07 6.21 -14.41
N THR A 155 -16.19 5.68 -13.19
CA THR A 155 -15.40 6.12 -12.03
C THR A 155 -14.53 4.95 -11.55
N PHE A 156 -13.26 5.23 -11.32
CA PHE A 156 -12.29 4.33 -10.72
C PHE A 156 -11.84 4.91 -9.38
N TYR A 157 -11.88 4.11 -8.33
CA TYR A 157 -11.60 4.55 -6.96
C TYR A 157 -10.77 3.51 -6.22
N LYS A 158 -9.63 3.91 -5.63
CA LYS A 158 -8.75 2.98 -4.91
C LYS A 158 -8.40 1.72 -5.71
N CYS A 159 -7.96 1.90 -6.95
CA CYS A 159 -7.41 0.82 -7.76
C CYS A 159 -5.88 0.95 -7.85
N GLY A 160 -5.14 -0.16 -7.88
CA GLY A 160 -3.70 -0.13 -8.10
C GLY A 160 -3.39 0.55 -9.43
N ILE A 161 -4.03 0.09 -10.51
CA ILE A 161 -4.09 0.81 -11.78
C ILE A 161 -5.53 0.93 -12.23
N ALA A 162 -6.06 2.14 -12.40
CA ALA A 162 -7.46 2.34 -12.80
C ALA A 162 -7.75 1.82 -14.22
N ILE A 163 -6.99 2.28 -15.23
CA ILE A 163 -7.17 1.88 -16.63
C ILE A 163 -5.85 1.36 -17.19
N GLN A 164 -5.86 0.14 -17.73
CA GLN A 164 -4.73 -0.50 -18.40
C GLN A 164 -5.03 -0.73 -19.87
N CYS A 165 -4.34 0.00 -20.76
CA CYS A 165 -4.55 -0.06 -22.20
C CYS A 165 -3.37 -0.75 -22.89
N TYR A 166 -3.65 -1.89 -23.54
CA TYR A 166 -2.67 -2.68 -24.29
C TYR A 166 -3.08 -2.95 -25.73
N GLY A 167 -3.98 -2.13 -26.27
CA GLY A 167 -4.40 -2.25 -27.66
C GLY A 167 -4.70 -0.90 -28.28
N ASP A 168 -5.15 -0.95 -29.52
CA ASP A 168 -5.24 0.21 -30.40
C ASP A 168 -6.69 0.67 -30.61
N ASN A 169 -6.85 1.91 -31.07
CA ASN A 169 -8.12 2.50 -31.51
C ASN A 169 -9.21 2.56 -30.43
N ASN A 170 -8.83 2.60 -29.15
CA ASN A 170 -9.78 2.74 -28.06
C ASN A 170 -10.19 4.20 -27.85
N GLN A 171 -11.38 4.38 -27.25
CA GLN A 171 -11.90 5.67 -26.82
C GLN A 171 -12.15 5.63 -25.31
N ILE A 172 -11.43 6.47 -24.57
CA ILE A 172 -11.58 6.67 -23.12
C ILE A 172 -12.13 8.09 -22.95
N PHE A 173 -13.36 8.21 -22.47
CA PHE A 173 -14.12 9.46 -22.59
C PHE A 173 -14.92 9.83 -21.33
N GLY A 174 -14.56 10.95 -20.71
CA GLY A 174 -15.30 11.45 -19.55
C GLY A 174 -15.14 10.58 -18.30
N ASP A 175 -14.07 9.79 -18.22
CA ASP A 175 -13.80 8.90 -17.09
C ASP A 175 -13.09 9.64 -15.95
N ASN A 176 -13.35 9.18 -14.73
CA ASN A 176 -12.77 9.71 -13.50
C ASN A 176 -11.91 8.65 -12.82
N ALA A 177 -10.71 9.00 -12.37
CA ALA A 177 -9.88 8.13 -11.52
C ALA A 177 -9.23 8.93 -10.38
N HIS A 178 -9.41 8.45 -9.15
CA HIS A 178 -8.93 9.13 -7.95
C HIS A 178 -8.61 8.15 -6.83
N TYR A 179 -7.60 8.50 -6.02
CA TYR A 179 -7.00 7.64 -5.00
C TYR A 179 -6.51 6.29 -5.54
N CYS A 180 -6.23 6.21 -6.83
CA CYS A 180 -5.61 5.06 -7.44
C CYS A 180 -4.08 5.20 -7.41
N GLY A 181 -3.36 4.13 -7.70
CA GLY A 181 -1.92 4.20 -7.97
C GLY A 181 -1.64 4.95 -9.26
N VAL A 182 -1.84 4.27 -10.40
CA VAL A 182 -1.78 4.88 -11.74
C VAL A 182 -3.19 5.06 -12.31
N ALA A 183 -3.52 6.25 -12.81
CA ALA A 183 -4.85 6.49 -13.39
C ALA A 183 -5.02 5.82 -14.76
N LEU A 184 -4.05 5.99 -15.65
CA LEU A 184 -4.01 5.35 -16.96
C LEU A 184 -2.60 4.86 -17.30
N TYR A 185 -2.45 3.54 -17.42
CA TYR A 185 -1.25 2.88 -17.90
C TYR A 185 -1.45 2.44 -19.35
N MET A 186 -0.53 2.82 -20.24
CA MET A 186 -0.54 2.42 -21.65
C MET A 186 0.80 1.79 -22.02
N GLU A 187 0.76 0.58 -22.57
CA GLU A 187 1.95 -0.08 -23.09
C GLU A 187 1.68 -0.71 -24.45
N ASN A 188 2.55 -0.39 -25.43
CA ASN A 188 2.43 -0.84 -26.81
C ASN A 188 1.02 -0.58 -27.39
N ALA A 189 0.43 0.57 -27.04
CA ALA A 189 -0.94 0.95 -27.38
C ALA A 189 -0.93 2.23 -28.24
N SER A 190 -1.56 2.19 -29.41
CA SER A 190 -1.47 3.24 -30.42
C SER A 190 -2.84 3.70 -30.92
N HIS A 191 -2.91 4.92 -31.44
CA HIS A 191 -4.13 5.48 -32.03
C HIS A 191 -5.34 5.55 -31.08
N ASN A 192 -5.09 5.59 -29.76
CA ASN A 192 -6.15 5.74 -28.77
C ASN A 192 -6.48 7.21 -28.53
N ILE A 193 -7.72 7.48 -28.16
CA ILE A 193 -8.22 8.80 -27.82
C ILE A 193 -8.63 8.81 -26.35
N ILE A 194 -8.01 9.71 -25.58
CA ILE A 194 -8.34 10.00 -24.19
C ILE A 194 -8.90 11.42 -24.18
N GLU A 195 -10.21 11.58 -23.94
CA GLU A 195 -10.85 12.88 -24.01
C GLU A 195 -11.74 13.17 -22.80
N GLU A 196 -11.73 14.42 -22.31
CA GLU A 196 -12.63 14.90 -21.24
C GLU A 196 -12.51 14.13 -19.91
N CYS A 197 -11.39 13.44 -19.66
CA CYS A 197 -11.17 12.66 -18.43
C CYS A 197 -10.63 13.51 -17.28
N HIS A 198 -10.93 13.13 -16.04
CA HIS A 198 -10.47 13.79 -14.82
C HIS A 198 -9.67 12.81 -13.96
N PHE A 199 -8.35 13.01 -13.85
CA PHE A 199 -7.46 12.15 -13.07
C PHE A 199 -6.84 12.96 -11.94
N TYR A 200 -7.33 12.78 -10.71
CA TYR A 200 -7.00 13.66 -9.60
C TYR A 200 -6.73 12.89 -8.31
N LYS A 201 -5.83 13.43 -7.46
CA LYS A 201 -5.49 12.86 -6.14
C LYS A 201 -5.14 11.36 -6.22
N ASN A 202 -4.40 10.96 -7.25
CA ASN A 202 -3.81 9.62 -7.34
C ASN A 202 -2.43 9.62 -6.65
N ASN A 203 -1.83 8.45 -6.49
CA ASN A 203 -0.63 8.25 -5.69
C ASN A 203 0.51 9.25 -6.03
N ASN A 204 1.13 9.82 -4.99
CA ASN A 204 2.15 10.87 -5.10
C ASN A 204 3.55 10.38 -5.52
N ASN A 205 3.75 9.07 -5.69
CA ASN A 205 4.97 8.49 -6.24
C ASN A 205 4.75 7.88 -7.64
N GLU A 206 3.50 7.90 -8.13
CA GLU A 206 3.08 7.33 -9.42
C GLU A 206 2.54 8.39 -10.40
N CYS A 207 1.81 7.94 -11.43
CA CYS A 207 1.46 8.73 -12.60
C CYS A 207 -0.06 8.92 -12.77
N GLY A 208 -0.49 10.08 -13.24
CA GLY A 208 -1.79 10.25 -13.87
C GLY A 208 -1.87 9.40 -15.14
N ILE A 209 -1.06 9.73 -16.15
CA ILE A 209 -0.96 8.93 -17.38
C ILE A 209 0.49 8.48 -17.59
N PHE A 210 0.71 7.18 -17.70
CA PHE A 210 1.99 6.59 -18.06
C PHE A 210 1.91 5.90 -19.43
N MET A 211 2.82 6.24 -20.34
CA MET A 211 2.87 5.68 -21.68
C MET A 211 4.25 5.10 -22.00
N LEU A 212 4.27 3.81 -22.32
CA LEU A 212 5.46 3.08 -22.72
C LEU A 212 5.31 2.57 -24.15
N SER A 213 6.23 2.96 -25.04
CA SER A 213 6.25 2.49 -26.43
C SER A 213 4.89 2.61 -27.14
N SER A 214 4.16 3.69 -26.86
CA SER A 214 2.76 3.90 -27.25
C SER A 214 2.69 5.12 -28.18
N HIS A 215 2.09 4.97 -29.37
CA HIS A 215 2.31 5.91 -30.47
C HIS A 215 1.01 6.51 -31.03
N TYR A 216 1.09 7.73 -31.53
CA TYR A 216 -0.02 8.40 -32.24
C TYR A 216 -1.33 8.46 -31.44
N ASN A 217 -1.24 8.53 -30.11
CA ASN A 217 -2.38 8.69 -29.22
C ASN A 217 -2.70 10.17 -29.00
N GLU A 218 -3.95 10.46 -28.67
CA GLU A 218 -4.46 11.82 -28.51
C GLU A 218 -5.06 12.00 -27.11
N ILE A 219 -4.53 12.93 -26.34
CA ILE A 219 -5.03 13.32 -25.01
C ILE A 219 -5.65 14.71 -25.14
N ARG A 220 -6.96 14.84 -24.95
CA ARG A 220 -7.71 16.06 -25.26
C ARG A 220 -8.62 16.50 -24.11
N LYS A 221 -8.56 17.78 -23.74
CA LYS A 221 -9.52 18.38 -22.78
C LYS A 221 -9.61 17.64 -21.44
N CYS A 222 -8.54 16.95 -21.06
CA CYS A 222 -8.48 16.30 -19.77
C CYS A 222 -8.08 17.30 -18.69
N ASP A 223 -8.38 16.96 -17.45
CA ASP A 223 -7.91 17.67 -16.27
C ASP A 223 -7.17 16.68 -15.37
N ILE A 224 -5.89 16.95 -15.14
CA ILE A 224 -5.01 16.08 -14.35
C ILE A 224 -4.37 16.93 -13.27
N SER A 225 -4.50 16.52 -12.01
CA SER A 225 -3.99 17.29 -10.88
C SER A 225 -3.69 16.42 -9.65
N TYR A 226 -2.89 16.94 -8.71
CA TYR A 226 -2.57 16.25 -7.46
C TYR A 226 -2.03 14.82 -7.66
N VAL A 227 -0.96 14.70 -8.45
CA VAL A 227 -0.22 13.46 -8.71
C VAL A 227 1.29 13.75 -8.76
N SER A 228 2.15 12.72 -8.74
CA SER A 228 3.59 12.97 -8.95
C SER A 228 3.87 13.39 -10.39
N PHE A 229 3.56 12.49 -11.33
CA PHE A 229 3.75 12.72 -12.75
C PHE A 229 2.40 12.84 -13.44
N GLY A 230 2.07 14.00 -14.00
CA GLY A 230 0.83 14.21 -14.74
C GLY A 230 0.74 13.29 -15.96
N ILE A 231 1.64 13.51 -16.92
CA ILE A 231 1.78 12.65 -18.09
C ILE A 231 3.26 12.30 -18.28
N ARG A 232 3.59 11.01 -18.26
CA ARG A 232 4.94 10.50 -18.47
C ARG A 232 4.99 9.59 -19.69
N MET A 233 5.85 9.94 -20.65
CA MET A 233 6.00 9.20 -21.91
C MET A 233 7.43 8.72 -22.09
N MET A 234 7.58 7.43 -22.36
CA MET A 234 8.87 6.78 -22.60
C MET A 234 8.87 6.05 -23.93
N ARG A 235 9.88 6.32 -24.77
CA ARG A 235 10.05 5.67 -26.08
C ARG A 235 8.82 5.82 -26.99
N CYS A 236 8.14 6.95 -26.90
CA CYS A 236 6.90 7.22 -27.61
C CYS A 236 7.14 8.05 -28.89
N ASN A 237 6.15 8.05 -29.79
CA ASN A 237 6.23 8.78 -31.06
C ASN A 237 4.86 9.35 -31.44
N GLY A 238 4.82 10.58 -31.95
CA GLY A 238 3.62 11.12 -32.60
C GLY A 238 2.44 11.40 -31.68
N ASN A 239 2.60 11.34 -30.36
CA ASN A 239 1.50 11.58 -29.42
C ASN A 239 1.17 13.07 -29.30
N VAL A 240 -0.10 13.37 -29.05
CA VAL A 240 -0.64 14.72 -29.02
C VAL A 240 -1.35 14.99 -27.70
N ILE A 241 -1.02 16.10 -27.05
CA ILE A 241 -1.76 16.67 -25.91
C ILE A 241 -2.37 18.00 -26.37
N GLU A 242 -3.69 18.11 -26.26
CA GLU A 242 -4.46 19.28 -26.73
C GLU A 242 -5.48 19.74 -25.68
N GLN A 243 -5.53 21.05 -25.41
CA GLN A 243 -6.57 21.64 -24.56
C GLN A 243 -6.65 21.04 -23.15
N THR A 244 -5.56 20.45 -22.65
CA THR A 244 -5.53 19.75 -21.37
C THR A 244 -5.02 20.67 -20.25
N ASN A 245 -5.60 20.54 -19.06
CA ASN A 245 -5.13 21.21 -17.85
C ASN A 245 -4.25 20.24 -17.05
N LEU A 246 -3.04 20.68 -16.68
CA LEU A 246 -2.10 19.93 -15.86
C LEU A 246 -1.60 20.83 -14.72
N HIS A 247 -2.07 20.61 -13.50
CA HIS A 247 -1.74 21.49 -12.39
C HIS A 247 -1.56 20.80 -11.04
N ASP A 248 -0.98 21.50 -10.07
CA ASP A 248 -0.83 21.04 -8.69
C ASP A 248 -0.12 19.69 -8.53
N MET A 249 0.89 19.42 -9.36
CA MET A 249 1.67 18.17 -9.36
C MET A 249 3.18 18.41 -9.34
N ARG A 250 3.97 17.34 -9.14
CA ARG A 250 5.45 17.44 -9.18
C ARG A 250 5.93 17.67 -10.62
N TYR A 251 5.47 16.89 -11.59
CA TYR A 251 5.82 17.02 -13.01
C TYR A 251 4.57 17.12 -13.87
N GLY A 252 4.42 18.19 -14.66
CA GLY A 252 3.33 18.36 -15.61
C GLY A 252 3.38 17.31 -16.72
N VAL A 253 4.41 17.38 -17.56
CA VAL A 253 4.68 16.38 -18.61
C VAL A 253 6.16 16.03 -18.64
N GLU A 254 6.48 14.74 -18.64
CA GLU A 254 7.83 14.23 -18.83
C GLU A 254 7.93 13.37 -20.10
N TYR A 255 8.92 13.66 -20.94
CA TYR A 255 9.29 12.85 -22.10
C TYR A 255 10.71 12.30 -21.97
N GLU A 256 10.85 10.99 -22.17
CA GLU A 256 12.13 10.30 -22.27
C GLU A 256 12.21 9.51 -23.58
N ASP A 257 13.26 9.77 -24.37
CA ASP A 257 13.51 9.09 -25.66
C ASP A 257 12.30 9.13 -26.63
N CYS A 258 11.57 10.25 -26.63
CA CYS A 258 10.37 10.44 -27.45
C CYS A 258 10.66 11.26 -28.72
N ASN A 259 9.84 11.04 -29.75
CA ASN A 259 9.96 11.76 -31.02
C ASN A 259 8.62 12.33 -31.48
N ASP A 260 8.68 13.47 -32.17
CA ASP A 260 7.54 14.07 -32.88
C ASP A 260 6.25 14.14 -32.03
N CYS A 261 6.38 14.48 -30.75
CA CYS A 261 5.22 14.68 -29.86
C CYS A 261 4.85 16.17 -29.74
N TYR A 262 3.56 16.42 -29.50
CA TYR A 262 2.97 17.75 -29.53
C TYR A 262 2.23 18.06 -28.24
N ILE A 263 2.42 19.28 -27.71
CA ILE A 263 1.54 19.88 -26.70
C ILE A 263 1.07 21.22 -27.24
N TYR A 264 -0.25 21.41 -27.32
CA TYR A 264 -0.78 22.70 -27.75
C TYR A 264 -2.10 23.08 -27.07
N ARG A 265 -2.33 24.40 -26.95
CA ARG A 265 -3.54 24.97 -26.33
C ARG A 265 -3.81 24.48 -24.91
N SER A 266 -2.79 24.01 -24.21
CA SER A 266 -2.89 23.41 -22.88
C SER A 266 -2.38 24.37 -21.81
N SER A 267 -2.81 24.14 -20.57
CA SER A 267 -2.46 24.95 -19.40
C SER A 267 -1.65 24.12 -18.42
N LEU A 268 -0.42 24.52 -18.13
CA LEU A 268 0.46 23.87 -17.16
C LEU A 268 0.85 24.87 -16.08
N TYR A 269 0.27 24.75 -14.89
CA TYR A 269 0.45 25.76 -13.84
C TYR A 269 0.54 25.15 -12.43
N ASN A 270 1.17 25.87 -11.51
CA ASN A 270 1.42 25.44 -10.13
C ASN A 270 2.19 24.11 -9.94
N ASN A 271 2.71 23.53 -11.02
CA ASN A 271 3.53 22.33 -10.94
C ASN A 271 4.94 22.68 -10.44
N ARG A 272 5.64 21.74 -9.80
CA ARG A 272 7.07 21.95 -9.50
C ARG A 272 7.84 22.09 -10.80
N PHE A 273 7.64 21.17 -11.74
CA PHE A 273 8.20 21.17 -13.08
C PHE A 273 7.07 21.12 -14.12
N GLY A 274 7.10 22.01 -15.11
CA GLY A 274 6.12 22.08 -16.19
C GLY A 274 6.33 20.98 -17.23
N ILE A 275 7.22 21.23 -18.19
CA ILE A 275 7.60 20.25 -19.23
C ILE A 275 9.06 19.84 -19.03
N GLU A 276 9.31 18.54 -18.90
CA GLU A 276 10.65 17.95 -18.90
C GLU A 276 10.85 17.07 -20.14
N VAL A 277 11.97 17.25 -20.84
CA VAL A 277 12.31 16.51 -22.07
C VAL A 277 13.75 16.05 -22.04
N THR A 278 13.95 14.75 -22.22
CA THR A 278 15.27 14.12 -22.21
C THR A 278 15.47 13.27 -23.46
N ARG A 279 16.54 13.55 -24.22
CA ARG A 279 16.93 12.82 -25.44
C ARG A 279 15.80 12.74 -26.48
N CYS A 280 15.02 13.81 -26.61
CA CYS A 280 13.87 13.86 -27.51
C CYS A 280 14.13 14.68 -28.79
N ARG A 281 13.45 14.36 -29.89
CA ARG A 281 13.55 15.10 -31.18
C ARG A 281 12.17 15.42 -31.75
N GLY A 282 12.10 16.45 -32.58
CA GLY A 282 10.85 16.83 -33.24
C GLY A 282 9.75 17.34 -32.30
N MET A 283 10.09 17.69 -31.06
CA MET A 283 9.10 18.08 -30.03
C MET A 283 8.52 19.46 -30.32
N ARG A 284 7.19 19.61 -30.27
CA ARG A 284 6.50 20.89 -30.50
C ARG A 284 5.59 21.26 -29.34
N PHE A 285 5.91 22.35 -28.67
CA PHE A 285 5.16 22.90 -27.54
C PHE A 285 4.71 24.30 -27.97
N ASN A 286 3.50 24.44 -28.49
CA ASN A 286 3.05 25.73 -29.03
C ASN A 286 1.70 26.14 -28.50
N TYR A 287 1.49 27.44 -28.30
CA TYR A 287 0.21 27.98 -27.84
C TYR A 287 -0.22 27.40 -26.49
N ASN A 288 0.70 27.28 -25.53
CA ASN A 288 0.40 26.84 -24.17
C ASN A 288 0.58 27.96 -23.14
N ASP A 289 -0.12 27.85 -22.02
CA ASP A 289 0.05 28.71 -20.86
C ASP A 289 0.89 28.00 -19.80
N LEU A 290 2.13 28.46 -19.56
CA LEU A 290 3.09 27.84 -18.66
C LEU A 290 3.39 28.74 -17.45
N GLU A 291 2.88 28.38 -16.27
CA GLU A 291 3.08 29.13 -15.01
C GLU A 291 3.44 28.18 -13.84
N ASN A 292 4.63 27.57 -13.91
CA ASN A 292 5.08 26.55 -12.97
C ASN A 292 6.04 27.12 -11.91
N LYS A 293 6.22 26.43 -10.78
CA LYS A 293 7.00 26.89 -9.63
C LYS A 293 8.49 26.99 -9.96
N MET A 294 9.14 25.90 -10.40
CA MET A 294 10.59 25.83 -10.62
C MET A 294 10.98 26.03 -12.09
N TYR A 295 10.58 25.12 -12.98
CA TYR A 295 10.85 25.22 -14.42
C TYR A 295 9.55 25.14 -15.22
N ASN A 296 9.39 26.03 -16.20
CA ASN A 296 8.37 25.89 -17.23
C ASN A 296 8.79 24.86 -18.29
N LEU A 297 10.08 24.86 -18.63
CA LEU A 297 10.68 23.90 -19.56
C LEU A 297 12.08 23.53 -19.10
N HIS A 298 12.34 22.24 -18.92
CA HIS A 298 13.67 21.68 -18.72
C HIS A 298 14.01 20.75 -19.89
N ALA A 299 14.98 21.13 -20.72
CA ALA A 299 15.40 20.37 -21.88
C ALA A 299 16.83 19.82 -21.75
N LYS A 300 16.99 18.50 -21.85
CA LYS A 300 18.25 17.77 -21.80
C LYS A 300 18.51 17.04 -23.12
N PHE A 301 19.60 17.38 -23.82
CA PHE A 301 20.01 16.75 -25.08
C PHE A 301 18.89 16.60 -26.11
N SER A 302 18.02 17.61 -26.25
CA SER A 302 16.78 17.54 -27.01
C SER A 302 16.64 18.65 -28.05
N TYR A 303 15.71 18.48 -29.00
CA TYR A 303 15.26 19.53 -29.92
C TYR A 303 13.79 19.85 -29.68
N CYS A 304 13.50 21.11 -29.33
CA CYS A 304 12.16 21.57 -28.98
C CYS A 304 11.79 22.88 -29.69
N ASP A 305 10.67 22.86 -30.40
CA ASP A 305 9.99 24.07 -30.87
C ASP A 305 8.97 24.52 -29.81
N ALA A 306 9.39 25.43 -28.94
CA ALA A 306 8.59 25.98 -27.84
C ALA A 306 8.08 27.42 -28.12
N ARG A 307 7.85 27.77 -29.39
CA ARG A 307 7.37 29.09 -29.80
C ARG A 307 5.88 29.27 -29.49
N HIS A 308 5.43 30.52 -29.45
CA HIS A 308 4.04 30.92 -29.26
C HIS A 308 3.44 30.48 -27.92
N ASN A 309 4.24 30.25 -26.88
CA ASN A 309 3.74 30.01 -25.52
C ASN A 309 3.69 31.30 -24.69
N TYR A 310 2.79 31.34 -23.70
CA TYR A 310 2.89 32.23 -22.56
C TYR A 310 3.70 31.57 -21.45
N TRP A 311 4.60 32.32 -20.81
CA TRP A 311 5.60 31.77 -19.88
C TRP A 311 5.42 32.24 -18.44
N GLY A 312 4.20 32.63 -18.06
CA GLY A 312 3.89 33.18 -16.74
C GLY A 312 4.51 34.56 -16.50
N SER A 313 5.05 35.19 -17.53
CA SER A 313 5.69 36.51 -17.47
C SER A 313 5.74 37.15 -18.86
N ILE A 314 6.13 38.43 -18.93
CA ILE A 314 6.25 39.19 -20.19
C ILE A 314 7.33 38.61 -21.12
N PHE A 315 8.32 37.89 -20.58
CA PHE A 315 9.40 37.23 -21.32
C PHE A 315 9.43 35.72 -21.05
N PRO A 316 10.02 34.90 -21.94
CA PRO A 316 10.27 33.50 -21.65
C PRO A 316 11.07 33.35 -20.36
N SER A 317 10.57 32.57 -19.42
CA SER A 317 11.11 32.47 -18.07
C SER A 317 11.13 31.02 -17.57
N LYS A 318 11.99 30.74 -16.57
CA LYS A 318 12.12 29.41 -15.93
C LYS A 318 12.45 28.29 -16.92
N ILE A 319 13.36 28.56 -17.86
CA ILE A 319 13.83 27.60 -18.86
C ILE A 319 15.21 27.09 -18.45
N LYS A 320 15.35 25.77 -18.28
CA LYS A 320 16.65 25.11 -18.05
C LYS A 320 17.03 24.34 -19.31
N ASN A 321 18.21 24.61 -19.85
CA ASN A 321 18.70 23.99 -21.07
C ASN A 321 20.08 23.35 -20.83
N GLU A 322 20.14 22.03 -21.00
CA GLU A 322 21.35 21.22 -20.85
C GLU A 322 21.66 20.55 -22.21
N GLY A 323 22.37 21.26 -23.07
CA GLY A 323 22.81 20.74 -24.37
C GLY A 323 21.68 20.53 -25.38
N SER A 324 20.60 21.29 -25.29
CA SER A 324 19.42 21.22 -26.16
C SER A 324 19.28 22.43 -27.08
N ILE A 325 18.54 22.27 -28.18
CA ILE A 325 18.08 23.38 -29.03
C ILE A 325 16.63 23.66 -28.66
N VAL A 326 16.36 24.84 -28.11
CA VAL A 326 15.01 25.26 -27.70
C VAL A 326 14.66 26.57 -28.40
N LEU A 327 13.65 26.54 -29.26
CA LEU A 327 13.13 27.73 -29.95
C LEU A 327 12.00 28.34 -29.15
N THR A 328 12.11 29.60 -28.74
CA THR A 328 11.09 30.28 -27.91
C THR A 328 10.47 31.51 -28.56
N MET A 329 11.03 31.98 -29.69
CA MET A 329 10.58 33.21 -30.38
C MET A 329 9.81 32.90 -31.68
N PRO A 330 8.64 33.53 -31.90
CA PRO A 330 7.99 34.53 -31.03
C PRO A 330 7.30 33.89 -29.80
N TRP A 331 7.00 34.67 -28.76
CA TRP A 331 6.25 34.22 -27.56
C TRP A 331 5.01 35.10 -27.30
N LEU A 332 4.12 34.67 -26.42
CA LEU A 332 2.90 35.40 -26.03
C LEU A 332 3.14 36.25 -24.77
N ILE A 333 2.58 37.45 -24.73
CA ILE A 333 2.69 38.38 -23.60
C ILE A 333 1.52 38.28 -22.60
N LYS A 334 0.49 37.52 -22.95
CA LYS A 334 -0.70 37.26 -22.13
C LYS A 334 -1.09 35.79 -22.29
N PRO A 335 -1.71 35.19 -21.25
CA PRO A 335 -2.21 33.83 -21.35
C PRO A 335 -3.32 33.72 -22.41
N ILE A 336 -3.46 32.53 -22.98
CA ILE A 336 -4.50 32.17 -23.95
C ILE A 336 -5.83 31.92 -23.22
N HIS A 337 -5.76 31.27 -22.06
CA HIS A 337 -6.89 30.89 -21.23
C HIS A 337 -6.92 31.70 -19.93
N SER A 338 -8.11 32.04 -19.43
CA SER A 338 -8.25 32.67 -18.11
C SER A 338 -8.09 31.60 -17.01
N ILE A 339 -6.90 31.50 -16.41
CA ILE A 339 -6.65 30.59 -15.28
C ILE A 339 -7.58 30.97 -14.12
N LYS A 340 -8.61 30.15 -13.84
CA LYS A 340 -9.38 30.25 -12.60
C LYS A 340 -8.54 29.66 -11.48
N LYS A 341 -7.99 30.50 -10.61
CA LYS A 341 -7.43 30.05 -9.32
C LYS A 341 -8.58 29.76 -8.38
N GLU A 342 -9.00 28.49 -8.29
CA GLU A 342 -9.81 28.06 -7.16
C GLU A 342 -8.87 27.86 -5.96
N ARG A 343 -9.23 28.51 -4.86
CA ARG A 343 -8.48 28.55 -3.61
C ARG A 343 -9.29 27.70 -2.64
N ASN A 344 -8.86 26.46 -2.42
CA ASN A 344 -9.43 25.62 -1.38
C ASN A 344 -8.44 25.59 -0.22
N ASP A 345 -8.72 26.44 0.76
CA ASP A 345 -8.18 26.35 2.12
C ASP A 345 -9.20 25.54 2.97
N GLU A 346 -8.66 24.78 3.92
CA GLU A 346 -9.31 24.18 5.11
C GLU A 346 -10.24 22.97 4.94
N ILE A 347 -9.77 21.81 5.43
CA ILE A 347 -10.51 21.00 6.42
C ILE A 347 -9.51 20.51 7.48
N GLU A 348 -9.68 21.02 8.71
CA GLU A 348 -9.05 20.50 9.93
C GLU A 348 -9.93 19.45 10.61
N LYS A 349 -9.23 18.44 11.15
CA LYS A 349 -9.55 17.47 12.21
C LYS A 349 -10.90 17.56 12.94
N SER A 350 -11.54 16.39 13.09
CA SER A 350 -11.93 15.90 14.43
C SER A 350 -12.12 14.39 14.43
N MET A 351 -11.25 13.66 15.13
CA MET A 351 -11.61 12.39 15.75
C MET A 351 -11.15 12.45 17.20
N GLU A 352 -12.12 12.40 18.12
CA GLU A 352 -11.87 12.23 19.55
C GLU A 352 -11.44 10.80 19.79
N GLU A 353 -10.23 10.63 20.30
CA GLU A 353 -9.75 9.38 20.84
C GLU A 353 -10.45 9.10 22.16
N LYS A 354 -11.24 8.02 22.21
CA LYS A 354 -11.54 7.36 23.48
C LYS A 354 -10.27 6.67 23.92
N ARG A 355 -9.61 7.22 24.94
CA ARG A 355 -8.60 6.48 25.69
C ARG A 355 -9.28 5.29 26.34
N TYR A 356 -8.95 4.09 25.88
CA TYR A 356 -9.13 2.89 26.69
C TYR A 356 -8.20 3.04 27.89
N ILE A 357 -8.78 3.03 29.08
CA ILE A 357 -8.03 2.89 30.32
C ILE A 357 -7.79 1.40 30.43
N ILE A 358 -6.58 0.94 30.10
CA ILE A 358 -6.13 -0.40 30.48
C ILE A 358 -6.34 -0.47 31.99
N PRO A 359 -7.08 -1.47 32.51
CA PRO A 359 -7.27 -1.63 33.93
C PRO A 359 -5.89 -1.63 34.58
N LYS A 360 -5.67 -0.68 35.49
CA LYS A 360 -4.49 -0.73 36.34
C LYS A 360 -4.55 -2.07 37.06
N HIS A 361 -3.64 -2.99 36.76
CA HIS A 361 -3.65 -4.31 37.37
C HIS A 361 -3.57 -4.11 38.89
N GLU A 362 -4.69 -4.34 39.59
CA GLU A 362 -4.74 -4.24 41.04
C GLU A 362 -4.10 -5.51 41.58
N PHE A 363 -2.82 -5.40 41.92
CA PHE A 363 -2.11 -6.47 42.59
C PHE A 363 -2.80 -6.78 43.92
N LYS A 364 -3.48 -7.93 43.99
CA LYS A 364 -4.02 -8.47 45.24
C LYS A 364 -2.97 -9.40 45.81
N GLU A 365 -2.42 -9.00 46.94
CA GLU A 365 -1.56 -9.88 47.74
C GLU A 365 -2.42 -11.04 48.26
N VAL A 366 -2.11 -12.25 47.78
CA VAL A 366 -2.76 -13.50 48.13
C VAL A 366 -1.80 -14.30 48.99
N SER A 367 -2.30 -14.87 50.08
CA SER A 367 -1.52 -15.76 50.96
C SER A 367 -2.19 -17.13 51.01
N VAL A 368 -1.52 -18.10 50.41
CA VAL A 368 -1.86 -19.53 50.46
C VAL A 368 -0.66 -20.31 50.97
N ALA A 369 -0.90 -21.54 51.42
CA ALA A 369 0.18 -22.43 51.85
C ALA A 369 0.98 -23.00 50.68
N ASP A 370 0.32 -23.11 49.52
CA ASP A 370 0.79 -23.73 48.29
C ASP A 370 -0.03 -23.15 47.13
N PHE A 371 0.61 -22.52 46.16
CA PHE A 371 -0.05 -21.91 45.00
C PHE A 371 -0.53 -22.94 43.97
N ASP A 372 0.07 -24.14 43.93
CA ASP A 372 -0.39 -25.24 43.08
C ASP A 372 -0.31 -26.58 43.83
N PRO A 373 -1.43 -27.04 44.44
CA PRO A 373 -1.45 -28.30 45.16
C PRO A 373 -1.22 -29.56 44.30
N LEU A 374 -1.20 -29.44 42.96
CA LEU A 374 -1.04 -30.58 42.04
C LEU A 374 0.43 -30.82 41.68
N VAL A 375 1.28 -29.80 41.72
CA VAL A 375 2.70 -29.88 41.33
C VAL A 375 3.60 -29.00 42.20
N ASP A 376 4.88 -29.36 42.27
CA ASP A 376 5.94 -28.49 42.81
C ASP A 376 6.40 -27.55 41.68
N ILE A 377 6.14 -26.24 41.81
CA ILE A 377 6.25 -25.22 40.77
C ILE A 377 7.72 -24.97 40.41
N LYS A 378 7.96 -24.99 39.10
CA LYS A 378 9.22 -24.73 38.42
C LYS A 378 8.98 -23.68 37.37
N VAL A 379 9.34 -22.45 37.71
CA VAL A 379 9.29 -21.32 36.78
C VAL A 379 10.34 -21.51 35.69
N ALA A 380 9.95 -21.22 34.46
CA ALA A 380 10.75 -21.31 33.26
C ALA A 380 10.72 -19.99 32.48
N PHE A 381 11.89 -19.36 32.36
CA PHE A 381 12.11 -18.20 31.51
C PHE A 381 12.59 -18.67 30.14
N ILE A 382 11.89 -18.29 29.08
CA ILE A 382 12.17 -18.70 27.70
C ILE A 382 12.59 -17.47 26.90
N VAL A 383 13.85 -17.42 26.46
CA VAL A 383 14.29 -16.39 25.50
C VAL A 383 13.79 -16.78 24.11
N LYS A 384 12.79 -16.05 23.60
CA LYS A 384 12.18 -16.26 22.29
C LYS A 384 13.07 -15.66 21.20
N ARG A 385 13.49 -14.41 21.36
CA ARG A 385 14.40 -13.69 20.46
C ARG A 385 15.34 -12.79 21.27
N VAL A 386 16.56 -12.62 20.83
CA VAL A 386 17.49 -11.65 21.41
C VAL A 386 18.40 -11.09 20.33
N ARG A 387 18.65 -9.78 20.35
CA ARG A 387 19.48 -9.11 19.35
C ARG A 387 20.38 -8.02 19.93
N SER A 388 21.38 -7.63 19.14
CA SER A 388 22.36 -6.57 19.48
C SER A 388 22.46 -5.54 18.37
N PHE A 389 22.33 -4.26 18.72
CA PHE A 389 22.31 -3.15 17.77
C PHE A 389 23.65 -2.98 17.05
N ASP A 390 24.75 -3.34 17.72
CA ASP A 390 26.10 -3.23 17.15
C ASP A 390 26.51 -4.43 16.27
N MET A 391 25.65 -5.45 16.13
CA MET A 391 25.96 -6.76 15.53
C MET A 391 27.24 -7.40 16.09
N GLY A 392 27.08 -8.31 17.04
CA GLY A 392 28.21 -9.03 17.58
C GLY A 392 27.81 -10.04 18.62
N ARG A 393 28.82 -10.62 19.27
CA ARG A 393 28.66 -11.65 20.29
C ARG A 393 28.44 -11.02 21.68
N TYR A 394 27.41 -11.45 22.39
CA TYR A 394 27.07 -10.93 23.71
C TYR A 394 26.56 -12.05 24.62
N LYS A 395 26.72 -11.84 25.93
CA LYS A 395 26.29 -12.78 26.97
C LYS A 395 24.95 -12.34 27.53
N VAL A 396 24.04 -13.30 27.71
CA VAL A 396 22.77 -13.13 28.41
C VAL A 396 22.82 -14.01 29.66
N SER A 397 22.49 -13.42 30.81
CA SER A 397 22.37 -14.14 32.08
C SER A 397 20.96 -13.97 32.63
N ILE A 398 20.33 -15.09 33.01
CA ILE A 398 19.01 -15.15 33.62
C ILE A 398 19.16 -15.74 35.01
N SER A 399 18.68 -15.03 36.03
CA SER A 399 18.61 -15.54 37.40
C SER A 399 17.17 -15.62 37.85
N ILE A 400 16.74 -16.80 38.32
CA ILE A 400 15.43 -17.04 38.93
C ILE A 400 15.69 -17.37 40.41
N ASP A 401 15.13 -16.59 41.33
CA ASP A 401 15.33 -16.70 42.79
C ASP A 401 16.81 -16.85 43.21
N GLY A 402 17.67 -16.07 42.54
CA GLY A 402 19.10 -16.02 42.82
C GLY A 402 19.92 -17.17 42.23
N LYS A 403 19.32 -18.15 41.54
CA LYS A 403 20.07 -19.15 40.77
C LYS A 403 20.29 -18.67 39.34
N GLU A 404 21.55 -18.50 38.97
CA GLU A 404 21.96 -17.87 37.71
C GLU A 404 22.32 -18.90 36.64
N ASN A 405 21.84 -18.68 35.42
CA ASN A 405 22.17 -19.42 34.21
C ASN A 405 22.59 -18.45 33.11
N GLU A 406 23.58 -18.81 32.32
CA GLU A 406 24.14 -17.94 31.28
C GLU A 406 24.26 -18.64 29.94
N SER A 407 24.05 -17.87 28.86
CA SER A 407 24.28 -18.28 27.48
C SER A 407 24.94 -17.14 26.70
N VAL A 408 25.46 -17.46 25.52
CA VAL A 408 26.13 -16.51 24.64
C VAL A 408 25.51 -16.59 23.26
N PHE A 409 25.04 -15.44 22.78
CA PHE A 409 24.39 -15.30 21.48
C PHE A 409 25.20 -14.35 20.59
N GLU A 410 24.87 -14.33 19.31
CA GLU A 410 25.54 -13.51 18.31
C GLU A 410 24.51 -12.92 17.36
N ASN A 411 24.60 -11.61 17.09
CA ASN A 411 23.66 -10.87 16.24
C ASN A 411 22.21 -11.00 16.73
N ASP A 412 21.25 -11.12 15.82
CA ASP A 412 19.84 -11.40 16.08
C ASP A 412 19.58 -12.90 15.93
N VAL A 413 18.99 -13.51 16.96
CA VAL A 413 18.71 -14.94 17.00
C VAL A 413 17.41 -15.22 17.76
N GLU A 414 16.74 -16.31 17.36
CA GLU A 414 15.57 -16.87 18.05
C GLU A 414 15.94 -18.20 18.72
N PRO A 415 16.58 -18.18 19.91
CA PRO A 415 17.25 -19.36 20.43
C PRO A 415 16.30 -20.38 21.07
N GLY A 416 15.08 -19.98 21.44
CA GLY A 416 14.19 -20.79 22.28
C GLY A 416 14.87 -21.25 23.59
N TRP A 417 15.79 -20.45 24.13
CA TRP A 417 16.62 -20.86 25.26
C TRP A 417 15.81 -20.82 26.55
N ARG A 418 15.57 -22.00 27.13
CA ARG A 418 14.78 -22.19 28.35
C ARG A 418 15.67 -22.34 29.58
N VAL A 419 15.43 -21.51 30.59
CA VAL A 419 16.03 -21.59 31.93
C VAL A 419 14.93 -21.95 32.91
N THR A 420 15.06 -23.07 33.62
CA THR A 420 14.02 -23.56 34.55
C THR A 420 14.57 -23.69 35.95
N GLN A 421 13.78 -23.25 36.93
CA GLN A 421 14.16 -23.24 38.33
C GLN A 421 12.95 -23.54 39.23
N ASP A 422 13.17 -24.49 40.13
CA ASP A 422 12.39 -24.74 41.35
C ASP A 422 12.25 -23.46 42.20
N VAL A 423 11.03 -23.05 42.52
CA VAL A 423 10.74 -21.84 43.31
C VAL A 423 10.09 -22.20 44.66
N ASP A 424 9.83 -21.18 45.49
CA ASP A 424 9.15 -21.37 46.78
C ASP A 424 7.65 -21.07 46.62
N ASP A 425 6.87 -22.11 46.37
CA ASP A 425 5.44 -22.03 46.02
C ASP A 425 4.54 -21.59 47.18
N SER A 426 5.14 -21.29 48.34
CA SER A 426 4.47 -20.60 49.44
C SER A 426 4.53 -19.07 49.32
N LYS A 427 5.30 -18.55 48.35
CA LYS A 427 5.41 -17.13 48.02
C LYS A 427 4.76 -16.86 46.68
N GLN A 428 3.99 -15.79 46.61
CA GLN A 428 3.33 -15.38 45.37
C GLN A 428 4.32 -14.94 44.29
N ILE A 429 5.47 -14.39 44.67
CA ILE A 429 6.41 -13.78 43.72
C ILE A 429 7.70 -14.59 43.59
N ALA A 430 8.03 -14.94 42.35
CA ALA A 430 9.35 -15.39 41.94
C ALA A 430 10.15 -14.23 41.32
N GLU A 431 11.38 -14.03 41.76
CA GLU A 431 12.23 -12.91 41.35
C GLU A 431 13.10 -13.30 40.14
N ILE A 432 12.94 -12.60 39.02
CA ILE A 432 13.69 -12.88 37.79
C ILE A 432 14.56 -11.70 37.40
N LYS A 433 15.86 -11.94 37.20
CA LYS A 433 16.84 -10.93 36.76
C LYS A 433 17.46 -11.28 35.42
N ILE A 434 17.49 -10.30 34.52
CA ILE A 434 17.98 -10.42 33.16
C ILE A 434 19.19 -9.50 33.01
N LYS A 435 20.35 -10.04 32.65
CA LYS A 435 21.58 -9.26 32.42
C LYS A 435 22.07 -9.42 31.01
N ILE A 436 22.22 -8.29 30.32
CA ILE A 436 22.82 -8.23 28.98
C ILE A 436 23.84 -7.09 28.97
N GLY A 437 25.09 -7.41 28.61
CA GLY A 437 26.18 -6.44 28.63
C GLY A 437 26.47 -5.92 30.04
N ARG A 438 26.18 -4.64 30.30
CA ARG A 438 26.38 -3.98 31.62
C ARG A 438 25.07 -3.60 32.30
N GLU A 439 23.95 -3.94 31.68
CA GLU A 439 22.62 -3.59 32.15
C GLU A 439 22.00 -4.82 32.81
N GLU A 440 21.31 -4.60 33.92
CA GLU A 440 20.54 -5.58 34.67
C GLU A 440 19.11 -5.05 34.77
N LYS A 441 18.17 -5.91 34.43
CA LYS A 441 16.73 -5.68 34.43
C LYS A 441 16.07 -6.71 35.33
N GLN A 442 14.93 -6.38 35.92
CA GLN A 442 14.26 -7.24 36.89
C GLN A 442 12.74 -7.24 36.66
N ILE A 443 12.17 -8.44 36.67
CA ILE A 443 10.73 -8.67 36.66
C ILE A 443 10.35 -9.54 37.86
N HIS A 444 9.11 -9.38 38.30
CA HIS A 444 8.49 -10.09 39.40
C HIS A 444 7.36 -10.94 38.81
N TYR A 445 7.53 -12.27 38.81
CA TYR A 445 6.56 -13.21 38.25
C TYR A 445 5.57 -13.64 39.34
N ASP A 446 4.27 -13.49 39.07
CA ASP A 446 3.17 -13.79 39.98
C ASP A 446 2.65 -15.22 39.76
N LEU A 447 2.92 -16.10 40.73
CA LEU A 447 2.48 -17.50 40.72
C LEU A 447 0.95 -17.64 40.87
N ALA A 448 0.23 -16.58 41.24
CA ALA A 448 -1.22 -16.60 41.35
C ALA A 448 -1.94 -16.27 40.04
N THR A 449 -1.29 -15.56 39.11
CA THR A 449 -1.96 -15.06 37.90
C THR A 449 -1.14 -15.25 36.63
N GLY A 450 -0.05 -16.02 36.68
CA GLY A 450 0.83 -16.25 35.54
C GLY A 450 1.49 -14.99 34.93
N ASN A 451 1.27 -13.81 35.51
CA ASN A 451 1.64 -12.51 34.96
C ASN A 451 2.90 -11.96 35.62
N TRP A 452 3.51 -10.94 35.03
CA TRP A 452 4.67 -10.27 35.64
C TRP A 452 4.62 -8.75 35.54
N TYR A 453 5.43 -8.11 36.40
CA TYR A 453 5.64 -6.66 36.41
C TYR A 453 7.09 -6.31 36.76
N GLY A 454 7.51 -5.06 36.54
CA GLY A 454 8.84 -4.58 36.88
C GLY A 454 9.43 -3.72 35.76
N ASP A 455 10.60 -4.12 35.26
CA ASP A 455 11.19 -3.53 34.05
C ASP A 455 10.43 -3.88 32.75
N ASP A 456 9.50 -4.83 32.80
CA ASP A 456 8.53 -5.23 31.76
C ASP A 456 7.19 -5.46 32.46
N TRP A 457 6.09 -5.05 31.83
CA TRP A 457 4.74 -5.24 32.36
C TRP A 457 3.69 -5.18 31.25
N LEU A 458 2.53 -5.80 31.49
CA LEU A 458 1.45 -5.87 30.51
C LEU A 458 0.95 -4.48 30.08
N GLY A 459 1.15 -4.14 28.81
CA GLY A 459 0.73 -2.86 28.21
C GLY A 459 1.79 -1.75 28.32
N ASP A 460 3.06 -2.10 28.52
CA ASP A 460 4.18 -1.16 28.34
C ASP A 460 4.40 -0.80 26.85
N GLU A 461 5.21 0.22 26.58
CA GLU A 461 5.33 0.79 25.23
C GLU A 461 6.05 -0.13 24.23
N ASN A 462 6.81 -1.10 24.73
CA ASN A 462 7.65 -2.01 23.96
C ASN A 462 7.04 -3.40 23.79
N GLY A 463 6.01 -3.75 24.57
CA GLY A 463 5.27 -5.00 24.47
C GLY A 463 5.59 -5.94 25.63
N TYR A 464 4.59 -6.72 26.02
CA TYR A 464 4.65 -7.64 27.13
C TYR A 464 5.55 -8.84 26.82
N GLY A 465 6.59 -9.02 27.64
CA GLY A 465 7.65 -9.99 27.38
C GLY A 465 8.69 -9.47 26.38
N HIS A 466 8.86 -8.17 26.25
CA HIS A 466 9.90 -7.54 25.44
C HIS A 466 10.62 -6.46 26.24
N ILE A 467 11.95 -6.54 26.39
CA ILE A 467 12.73 -5.47 27.04
C ILE A 467 13.75 -4.85 26.09
N LEU A 468 13.67 -3.53 25.95
CA LEU A 468 14.68 -2.69 25.31
C LEU A 468 15.80 -2.30 26.29
N PHE A 469 17.03 -2.64 25.92
CA PHE A 469 18.27 -2.15 26.54
C PHE A 469 18.91 -1.09 25.66
N LYS A 470 19.96 -0.42 26.15
CA LYS A 470 20.65 0.62 25.37
C LYS A 470 21.20 0.13 24.01
N LYS A 471 21.55 -1.15 23.92
CA LYS A 471 22.19 -1.75 22.74
C LYS A 471 21.63 -3.13 22.37
N TYR A 472 20.60 -3.58 23.07
CA TYR A 472 20.09 -4.94 22.96
C TYR A 472 18.58 -4.92 23.08
N GLU A 473 17.94 -5.94 22.53
CA GLU A 473 16.53 -6.24 22.76
C GLU A 473 16.39 -7.72 23.07
N ILE A 474 15.44 -8.06 23.93
CA ILE A 474 15.10 -9.44 24.27
C ILE A 474 13.59 -9.60 24.32
N TRP A 475 13.09 -10.56 23.54
CA TRP A 475 11.73 -11.08 23.66
C TRP A 475 11.78 -12.39 24.43
N PHE A 476 10.88 -12.54 25.38
CA PHE A 476 10.83 -13.66 26.29
C PHE A 476 9.40 -14.01 26.66
N ASP A 477 9.29 -15.11 27.38
CA ASP A 477 8.05 -15.61 27.92
C ASP A 477 8.36 -16.30 29.24
N VAL A 478 7.44 -16.25 30.20
CA VAL A 478 7.60 -16.88 31.50
C VAL A 478 6.47 -17.88 31.68
N THR A 479 6.85 -19.13 31.87
CA THR A 479 5.92 -20.27 32.02
C THR A 479 6.29 -21.04 33.28
N TYR A 480 5.48 -22.01 33.66
CA TYR A 480 5.79 -22.97 34.73
C TYR A 480 5.39 -24.38 34.28
N ASN A 481 5.58 -25.37 35.15
CA ASN A 481 5.18 -26.76 34.91
C ASN A 481 3.70 -26.98 35.24
N ASP A 482 2.84 -26.34 34.46
CA ASP A 482 1.38 -26.49 34.48
C ASP A 482 0.92 -27.96 34.32
N TYR A 483 -0.12 -28.35 35.07
CA TYR A 483 -0.58 -29.74 35.22
C TYR A 483 -1.25 -30.29 33.96
N ASP A 484 -2.15 -29.52 33.34
CA ASP A 484 -2.85 -29.92 32.10
C ASP A 484 -2.32 -29.21 30.83
N GLY A 485 -1.47 -28.20 31.02
CA GLY A 485 -0.66 -27.58 29.99
C GLY A 485 -1.41 -26.58 29.14
N ASP A 486 -2.43 -25.91 29.67
CA ASP A 486 -3.07 -24.78 29.01
C ASP A 486 -2.47 -23.41 29.33
N GLY A 487 -1.59 -23.34 30.34
CA GLY A 487 -0.87 -22.14 30.73
C GLY A 487 -1.52 -21.32 31.85
N LEU A 488 -2.70 -21.72 32.35
CA LEU A 488 -3.40 -21.04 33.44
C LEU A 488 -2.95 -21.53 34.80
N THR A 489 -2.63 -20.63 35.72
CA THR A 489 -2.24 -21.04 37.07
C THR A 489 -3.41 -21.70 37.79
N TYR A 490 -3.11 -22.64 38.69
CA TYR A 490 -4.13 -23.27 39.53
C TYR A 490 -5.05 -22.24 40.23
N TRP A 491 -4.48 -21.09 40.61
CA TRP A 491 -5.23 -19.99 41.20
C TRP A 491 -6.19 -19.30 40.21
N GLU A 492 -5.76 -19.05 38.98
CA GLU A 492 -6.62 -18.51 37.91
C GLU A 492 -7.82 -19.40 37.66
N GLU A 493 -7.58 -20.70 37.54
CA GLU A 493 -8.62 -21.66 37.25
C GLU A 493 -9.65 -21.75 38.38
N GLU A 494 -9.22 -21.87 39.64
CA GLU A 494 -10.15 -22.01 40.77
C GLU A 494 -10.84 -20.70 41.15
N ASN A 495 -10.14 -19.56 41.03
CA ASN A 495 -10.57 -18.30 41.66
C ASN A 495 -10.91 -17.17 40.68
N ILE A 496 -10.41 -17.20 39.44
CA ILE A 496 -10.60 -16.13 38.44
C ILE A 496 -11.58 -16.59 37.36
N TYR A 497 -11.24 -17.66 36.64
CA TYR A 497 -12.03 -18.15 35.49
C TYR A 497 -13.03 -19.24 35.88
N HIS A 498 -12.85 -19.88 37.04
CA HIS A 498 -13.67 -21.02 37.48
C HIS A 498 -13.70 -22.18 36.45
N THR A 499 -12.53 -22.46 35.87
CA THR A 499 -12.24 -23.60 34.99
C THR A 499 -11.76 -24.81 35.82
N SER A 500 -11.22 -25.85 35.19
CA SER A 500 -10.84 -27.10 35.85
C SER A 500 -9.35 -27.38 35.63
N PRO A 501 -8.52 -27.46 36.71
CA PRO A 501 -7.06 -27.75 36.66
C PRO A 501 -6.61 -29.12 36.15
N TYR A 502 -7.47 -29.77 35.38
CA TYR A 502 -7.33 -31.12 34.85
C TYR A 502 -7.73 -31.18 33.37
N ILE A 503 -8.16 -30.05 32.80
CA ILE A 503 -8.73 -29.94 31.45
C ILE A 503 -8.06 -28.76 30.75
N ASN A 504 -7.21 -29.08 29.79
CA ASN A 504 -6.56 -28.08 28.97
C ASN A 504 -7.59 -27.26 28.17
N ASN A 505 -7.75 -25.98 28.52
CA ASN A 505 -8.69 -25.04 27.90
C ASN A 505 -8.02 -24.06 26.91
N SER A 506 -6.70 -24.15 26.70
CA SER A 506 -5.91 -23.14 25.98
C SER A 506 -6.48 -22.75 24.61
N MET A 507 -6.92 -23.75 23.83
CA MET A 507 -7.40 -23.56 22.46
C MET A 507 -8.93 -23.35 22.37
N ASP A 508 -9.63 -23.26 23.50
CA ASP A 508 -11.05 -22.97 23.52
C ASP A 508 -11.28 -21.49 23.20
N ASP A 509 -12.28 -21.22 22.36
CA ASP A 509 -12.84 -19.89 22.09
C ASP A 509 -14.24 -19.88 22.73
N VAL A 510 -14.28 -19.61 24.04
CA VAL A 510 -15.46 -19.84 24.88
C VAL A 510 -16.57 -18.85 24.54
N ASP A 511 -16.20 -17.62 24.19
CA ASP A 511 -17.13 -16.53 23.89
C ASP A 511 -17.41 -16.31 22.39
N LYS A 512 -16.64 -16.98 21.52
CA LYS A 512 -16.81 -17.06 20.05
C LYS A 512 -16.47 -15.78 19.32
N ASP A 513 -15.49 -15.03 19.79
CA ASP A 513 -14.98 -13.85 19.12
C ASP A 513 -13.82 -14.13 18.14
N GLY A 514 -13.30 -15.36 18.14
CA GLY A 514 -12.28 -15.84 17.21
C GLY A 514 -10.86 -15.85 17.77
N ILE A 515 -10.66 -15.47 19.03
CA ILE A 515 -9.38 -15.53 19.75
C ILE A 515 -9.43 -16.68 20.78
N PRO A 516 -8.36 -17.48 20.93
CA PRO A 516 -8.32 -18.56 21.90
C PRO A 516 -7.92 -18.07 23.30
N PHE A 517 -8.39 -18.83 24.30
CA PHE A 517 -8.21 -18.57 25.73
C PHE A 517 -6.78 -18.16 26.11
N TRP A 518 -5.77 -18.92 25.67
CA TRP A 518 -4.37 -18.68 26.07
C TRP A 518 -3.87 -17.29 25.66
N TRP A 519 -4.34 -16.77 24.53
CA TRP A 519 -3.88 -15.49 24.01
C TRP A 519 -4.58 -14.35 24.73
N GLU A 520 -5.89 -14.50 24.96
CA GLU A 520 -6.67 -13.53 25.72
C GLU A 520 -6.14 -13.37 27.15
N ASP A 521 -5.88 -14.49 27.83
CA ASP A 521 -5.31 -14.49 29.18
C ASP A 521 -3.95 -13.77 29.22
N LYS A 522 -3.03 -14.14 28.33
CA LYS A 522 -1.70 -13.53 28.23
C LYS A 522 -1.75 -12.01 28.10
N TYR A 523 -2.68 -11.48 27.30
CA TYR A 523 -2.81 -10.06 27.04
C TYR A 523 -3.88 -9.37 27.90
N GLY A 524 -4.39 -10.05 28.94
CA GLY A 524 -5.35 -9.49 29.89
C GLY A 524 -6.70 -9.10 29.28
N LEU A 525 -7.08 -9.74 28.16
CA LEU A 525 -8.45 -9.77 27.65
C LEU A 525 -9.28 -10.75 28.47
N ASN A 526 -10.59 -10.85 28.21
CA ASN A 526 -11.47 -11.72 29.01
C ASN A 526 -11.96 -12.93 28.22
N PRO A 527 -11.36 -14.13 28.44
CA PRO A 527 -11.72 -15.35 27.70
C PRO A 527 -13.19 -15.81 27.81
N LEU A 528 -13.95 -15.25 28.74
CA LEU A 528 -15.33 -15.62 29.02
C LEU A 528 -16.33 -14.59 28.49
N LYS A 529 -15.86 -13.52 27.84
CA LYS A 529 -16.70 -12.37 27.48
C LYS A 529 -16.19 -11.69 26.21
N SER A 530 -16.92 -11.95 25.13
CA SER A 530 -16.66 -11.44 23.78
C SER A 530 -16.16 -10.00 23.79
N ASP A 531 -14.91 -9.85 23.34
CA ASP A 531 -14.25 -8.59 23.17
C ASP A 531 -14.46 -8.04 21.75
N ASN A 532 -14.18 -6.75 21.57
CA ASN A 532 -14.22 -6.16 20.24
C ASN A 532 -12.86 -6.35 19.57
N VAL A 533 -12.67 -7.50 18.92
CA VAL A 533 -11.42 -7.90 18.25
C VAL A 533 -10.99 -7.00 17.10
N SER A 534 -11.83 -6.02 16.71
CA SER A 534 -11.53 -4.97 15.72
C SER A 534 -10.86 -3.72 16.33
N ILE A 535 -10.56 -3.72 17.63
CA ILE A 535 -9.83 -2.62 18.28
C ILE A 535 -8.36 -2.71 17.92
N ASP A 536 -7.78 -1.56 17.64
CA ASP A 536 -6.35 -1.30 17.50
C ASP A 536 -5.95 -0.43 18.71
N TYR A 537 -5.30 -1.03 19.72
CA TYR A 537 -5.09 -0.37 21.02
C TYR A 537 -3.90 0.58 21.01
N ASP A 538 -2.84 0.22 20.29
CA ASP A 538 -1.55 0.90 20.23
C ASP A 538 -1.43 1.83 18.99
N LYS A 539 -2.36 1.70 18.04
CA LYS A 539 -2.56 2.53 16.84
C LYS A 539 -1.49 2.36 15.79
N ASP A 540 -0.98 1.14 15.64
CA ASP A 540 -0.12 0.78 14.51
C ASP A 540 -0.92 0.40 13.24
N GLY A 541 -2.25 0.35 13.37
CA GLY A 541 -3.17 -0.01 12.31
C GLY A 541 -3.71 -1.43 12.46
N LEU A 542 -3.11 -2.29 13.27
CA LEU A 542 -3.46 -3.71 13.40
C LEU A 542 -4.57 -3.92 14.43
N THR A 543 -5.56 -4.72 14.04
CA THR A 543 -6.64 -5.09 14.97
C THR A 543 -6.16 -6.21 15.89
N THR A 544 -6.76 -6.32 17.09
CA THR A 544 -6.48 -7.43 18.03
C THR A 544 -6.54 -8.81 17.37
N LEU A 545 -7.48 -9.04 16.44
CA LEU A 545 -7.55 -10.30 15.70
C LEU A 545 -6.34 -10.52 14.76
N GLN A 546 -5.87 -9.47 14.11
CA GLN A 546 -4.70 -9.53 13.24
C GLN A 546 -3.42 -9.75 14.06
N GLU A 547 -3.29 -9.07 15.19
CA GLU A 547 -2.22 -9.28 16.18
C GLU A 547 -2.17 -10.74 16.64
N TYR A 548 -3.33 -11.34 16.95
CA TYR A 548 -3.42 -12.76 17.24
C TYR A 548 -2.92 -13.64 16.09
N TYR A 549 -3.32 -13.36 14.85
CA TYR A 549 -2.81 -14.10 13.68
C TYR A 549 -1.30 -13.93 13.46
N MET A 550 -0.72 -12.83 13.97
CA MET A 550 0.70 -12.55 13.94
C MET A 550 1.44 -12.96 15.24
N ALA A 551 0.79 -13.63 16.19
CA ALA A 551 1.38 -13.97 17.48
C ALA A 551 2.67 -14.83 17.36
N SER A 552 2.78 -15.68 16.33
CA SER A 552 4.01 -16.44 16.06
C SER A 552 5.21 -15.57 15.70
N ASN A 553 4.95 -14.33 15.30
CA ASN A 553 5.93 -13.31 14.94
C ASN A 553 6.16 -12.31 16.06
N LEU A 554 5.72 -12.61 17.29
CA LEU A 554 5.91 -11.77 18.48
C LEU A 554 5.14 -10.45 18.41
N SER A 555 4.01 -10.42 17.69
CA SER A 555 3.05 -9.31 17.71
C SER A 555 2.49 -9.08 19.11
N ASP A 556 2.26 -7.82 19.46
CA ASP A 556 1.65 -7.44 20.74
C ASP A 556 0.54 -6.40 20.53
N PRO A 557 -0.70 -6.65 20.99
CA PRO A 557 -1.80 -5.72 20.79
C PRO A 557 -1.64 -4.35 21.47
N PHE A 558 -0.65 -4.17 22.35
CA PHE A 558 -0.39 -2.91 23.05
C PHE A 558 0.93 -2.24 22.66
N ALA A 559 1.71 -2.84 21.75
CA ALA A 559 2.96 -2.27 21.27
C ALA A 559 2.98 -2.20 19.75
N LYS A 560 3.66 -1.17 19.23
CA LYS A 560 3.60 -0.86 17.80
C LYS A 560 4.43 -1.82 16.99
N ASP A 561 3.78 -2.48 16.05
CA ASP A 561 4.40 -3.42 15.12
C ASP A 561 4.35 -2.89 13.68
N ILE A 562 5.41 -3.17 12.93
CA ILE A 562 5.44 -3.01 11.48
C ILE A 562 5.94 -4.32 10.89
N PHE A 563 5.12 -4.96 10.07
CA PHE A 563 5.50 -6.16 9.33
C PHE A 563 5.96 -5.77 7.92
N LEU A 564 7.22 -6.03 7.58
CA LEU A 564 7.81 -5.72 6.28
C LEU A 564 8.30 -7.00 5.59
N GLU A 565 7.71 -7.32 4.46
CA GLU A 565 8.20 -8.38 3.57
C GLU A 565 9.09 -7.82 2.47
N ILE A 566 10.22 -8.47 2.20
CA ILE A 566 11.20 -8.07 1.19
C ILE A 566 11.41 -9.21 0.21
N ASP A 567 11.01 -8.97 -1.03
CA ASP A 567 11.33 -9.81 -2.18
C ASP A 567 12.46 -9.20 -3.00
N TYR A 568 13.33 -10.04 -3.54
CA TYR A 568 14.56 -9.55 -4.16
C TYR A 568 14.93 -10.30 -5.43
N MET A 569 15.48 -9.59 -6.42
CA MET A 569 16.23 -10.24 -7.50
C MET A 569 17.61 -10.67 -6.98
N HIS A 570 18.10 -11.85 -7.39
CA HIS A 570 19.34 -12.51 -6.92
C HIS A 570 20.49 -11.58 -6.44
N ASP A 571 20.92 -10.64 -7.30
CA ASP A 571 22.07 -9.76 -7.04
C ASP A 571 21.80 -8.61 -6.05
N TYR A 572 20.56 -8.46 -5.59
CA TYR A 572 20.07 -7.34 -4.79
C TYR A 572 19.46 -7.76 -3.46
N LYS A 573 19.72 -9.00 -3.00
CA LYS A 573 19.32 -9.45 -1.66
C LYS A 573 19.87 -8.49 -0.60
N PRO A 574 19.05 -8.03 0.36
CA PRO A 574 19.54 -7.18 1.44
C PRO A 574 20.56 -7.93 2.31
N SER A 575 21.53 -7.19 2.85
CA SER A 575 22.45 -7.75 3.84
C SER A 575 21.82 -7.73 5.23
N GLN A 576 22.18 -8.66 6.11
CA GLN A 576 21.73 -8.64 7.51
C GLN A 576 22.00 -7.27 8.16
N THR A 577 23.18 -6.69 7.91
CA THR A 577 23.51 -5.34 8.39
C THR A 577 22.52 -4.27 7.95
N SER A 578 21.98 -4.36 6.73
CA SER A 578 20.97 -3.40 6.26
C SER A 578 19.67 -3.56 7.03
N VAL A 579 19.24 -4.81 7.26
CA VAL A 579 18.04 -5.14 8.05
C VAL A 579 18.20 -4.67 9.50
N GLU A 580 19.32 -4.97 10.16
CA GLU A 580 19.56 -4.53 11.54
C GLU A 580 19.56 -3.01 11.69
N LEU A 581 20.15 -2.29 10.72
CA LEU A 581 20.14 -0.82 10.75
C LEU A 581 18.71 -0.26 10.66
N LEU A 582 17.84 -0.90 9.89
CA LEU A 582 16.42 -0.56 9.84
C LEU A 582 15.73 -0.84 11.18
N CYS A 583 15.81 -2.07 11.68
CA CYS A 583 15.16 -2.46 12.94
C CYS A 583 15.65 -1.59 14.12
N ASN A 584 16.93 -1.25 14.17
CA ASN A 584 17.49 -0.36 15.19
C ASN A 584 16.86 1.04 15.19
N ALA A 585 16.56 1.59 14.02
CA ALA A 585 16.00 2.94 13.93
C ALA A 585 14.59 2.98 14.53
N PHE A 586 13.75 1.98 14.26
CA PHE A 586 12.40 1.88 14.79
C PHE A 586 12.37 1.48 16.28
N ALA A 587 13.24 0.57 16.70
CA ALA A 587 13.35 0.15 18.10
C ALA A 587 13.62 1.31 19.07
N LEU A 588 14.42 2.30 18.64
CA LEU A 588 14.68 3.51 19.44
C LEU A 588 13.44 4.41 19.65
N HIS A 589 12.35 4.11 18.95
CA HIS A 589 11.06 4.79 19.02
C HIS A 589 9.93 3.88 19.51
N ASN A 590 10.26 2.75 20.17
CA ASN A 590 9.30 1.76 20.67
C ASN A 590 8.35 1.25 19.56
N ILE A 591 8.93 1.00 18.38
CA ILE A 591 8.24 0.36 17.26
C ILE A 591 9.07 -0.86 16.87
N THR A 592 8.46 -2.04 16.88
CA THR A 592 9.11 -3.27 16.44
C THR A 592 8.92 -3.44 14.93
N LEU A 593 10.03 -3.39 14.19
CA LEU A 593 10.02 -3.69 12.75
C LEU A 593 10.36 -5.16 12.52
N HIS A 594 9.37 -5.96 12.14
CA HIS A 594 9.50 -7.37 11.76
C HIS A 594 9.82 -7.47 10.28
N VAL A 595 11.02 -7.95 9.94
CA VAL A 595 11.48 -8.02 8.54
C VAL A 595 11.55 -9.47 8.06
N PHE A 596 10.84 -9.77 6.97
CA PHE A 596 10.79 -11.08 6.33
C PHE A 596 11.48 -10.99 4.98
N ILE A 597 12.54 -11.78 4.76
CA ILE A 597 13.14 -11.92 3.43
C ILE A 597 12.59 -13.21 2.83
N ASP A 598 11.65 -13.10 1.90
CA ASP A 598 10.83 -14.22 1.43
C ASP A 598 11.32 -14.75 0.07
N ASP A 599 10.86 -14.14 -1.03
CA ASP A 599 11.04 -14.71 -2.37
C ASP A 599 12.23 -14.13 -3.16
N GLU A 600 12.90 -15.01 -3.92
CA GLU A 600 13.83 -14.60 -4.97
C GLU A 600 13.09 -14.42 -6.31
N LEU A 601 13.01 -13.17 -6.78
CA LEU A 601 12.29 -12.78 -7.99
C LEU A 601 13.10 -13.05 -9.28
N PRO A 602 12.41 -13.39 -10.39
CA PRO A 602 13.04 -13.50 -11.69
C PRO A 602 13.74 -12.18 -12.11
N LEU A 603 14.96 -12.28 -12.65
CA LEU A 603 15.69 -11.12 -13.11
C LEU A 603 14.94 -10.40 -14.24
N LYS A 604 14.64 -9.13 -14.03
CA LYS A 604 14.16 -8.20 -15.05
C LYS A 604 14.95 -6.91 -14.98
N ASP A 605 15.40 -6.42 -16.13
CA ASP A 605 16.28 -5.25 -16.16
C ASP A 605 15.62 -4.01 -15.57
N ARG A 606 14.35 -3.77 -15.90
CA ARG A 606 13.58 -2.65 -15.38
C ARG A 606 12.16 -3.08 -15.06
N LEU A 607 11.70 -2.74 -13.87
CA LEU A 607 10.33 -2.95 -13.40
C LEU A 607 9.50 -1.68 -13.67
N TYR A 608 8.43 -1.81 -14.44
CA TYR A 608 7.42 -0.76 -14.60
C TYR A 608 6.23 -1.00 -13.67
N TYR A 609 5.30 -0.04 -13.59
CA TYR A 609 4.14 -0.11 -12.69
C TYR A 609 3.34 -1.42 -12.83
N ASP A 610 3.11 -1.88 -14.06
CA ASP A 610 2.40 -3.15 -14.29
C ASP A 610 3.19 -4.38 -13.82
N ASP A 611 4.52 -4.36 -13.96
CA ASP A 611 5.38 -5.43 -13.46
C ASP A 611 5.32 -5.54 -11.94
N LEU A 612 5.37 -4.38 -11.27
CA LEU A 612 5.31 -4.30 -9.81
C LEU A 612 3.97 -4.81 -9.29
N LYS A 613 2.87 -4.43 -9.95
CA LYS A 613 1.54 -4.95 -9.65
C LYS A 613 1.45 -6.46 -9.84
N ASP A 614 1.98 -7.00 -10.95
CA ASP A 614 1.98 -8.44 -11.19
C ASP A 614 2.85 -9.20 -10.18
N ILE A 615 3.96 -8.61 -9.75
CA ILE A 615 4.80 -9.16 -8.67
C ILE A 615 4.03 -9.16 -7.35
N TYR A 616 3.44 -8.02 -6.97
CA TYR A 616 2.63 -7.87 -5.76
C TYR A 616 1.51 -8.92 -5.67
N TRP A 617 0.72 -9.08 -6.74
CA TRP A 617 -0.37 -10.06 -6.72
C TRP A 617 0.11 -11.51 -6.69
N LYS A 618 1.30 -11.80 -7.23
CA LYS A 618 1.79 -13.17 -7.39
C LYS A 618 2.62 -13.67 -6.21
N TYR A 619 3.53 -12.84 -5.71
CA TYR A 619 4.52 -13.21 -4.70
C TYR A 619 4.09 -12.72 -3.31
N PHE A 620 3.70 -11.46 -3.19
CA PHE A 620 3.22 -10.94 -1.91
C PHE A 620 1.86 -11.53 -1.51
N LEU A 621 0.85 -11.46 -2.39
CA LEU A 621 -0.49 -11.96 -2.05
C LEU A 621 -0.72 -13.45 -2.38
N ASP A 622 0.26 -14.15 -2.93
CA ASP A 622 0.12 -15.56 -3.39
C ASP A 622 -1.06 -15.83 -4.34
N GLY A 623 -1.55 -14.80 -5.04
CA GLY A 623 -2.81 -14.91 -5.78
C GLY A 623 -3.99 -15.28 -4.88
N ASN A 624 -4.06 -14.72 -3.68
CA ASN A 624 -5.17 -14.90 -2.75
C ASN A 624 -5.77 -13.55 -2.37
N ILE A 625 -7.04 -13.37 -2.69
CA ILE A 625 -7.80 -12.15 -2.35
C ILE A 625 -8.07 -12.05 -0.84
N ASP A 626 -8.02 -13.17 -0.12
CA ASP A 626 -8.20 -13.24 1.34
C ASP A 626 -6.84 -13.44 2.05
N SER A 627 -5.74 -13.03 1.42
CA SER A 627 -4.41 -13.11 2.05
C SER A 627 -4.36 -12.21 3.28
N ILE A 628 -3.92 -12.77 4.41
CA ILE A 628 -3.73 -12.02 5.66
C ILE A 628 -2.67 -10.93 5.52
N LYS A 629 -1.76 -11.07 4.55
CA LYS A 629 -0.73 -10.05 4.26
C LYS A 629 -1.37 -8.71 3.85
N HIS A 630 -2.50 -8.74 3.14
CA HIS A 630 -3.21 -7.52 2.75
C HIS A 630 -3.81 -6.83 3.98
N GLY A 631 -3.36 -5.59 4.23
CA GLY A 631 -3.76 -4.84 5.42
C GLY A 631 -3.13 -5.36 6.72
N VAL A 632 -1.97 -6.03 6.65
CA VAL A 632 -1.07 -6.29 7.80
C VAL A 632 0.37 -5.95 7.45
N PHE A 633 0.82 -6.32 6.24
CA PHE A 633 2.21 -6.17 5.83
C PHE A 633 2.43 -4.96 4.92
N HIS A 634 3.63 -4.40 5.02
CA HIS A 634 4.26 -3.58 4.00
C HIS A 634 5.10 -4.48 3.07
N TYR A 635 5.20 -4.11 1.80
CA TYR A 635 5.89 -4.92 0.79
C TYR A 635 7.01 -4.17 0.06
N GLU A 636 8.22 -4.69 0.11
CA GLU A 636 9.40 -4.17 -0.59
C GLU A 636 9.86 -5.08 -1.73
N VAL A 637 10.06 -4.49 -2.91
CA VAL A 637 10.68 -5.16 -4.06
C VAL A 637 12.09 -4.62 -4.30
N MET A 638 13.12 -5.44 -4.15
CA MET A 638 14.50 -5.11 -4.51
C MET A 638 14.82 -5.57 -5.94
N GLY A 639 14.60 -4.68 -6.90
CA GLY A 639 14.86 -4.91 -8.32
C GLY A 639 16.16 -4.29 -8.84
N LYS A 640 16.50 -4.57 -10.10
CA LYS A 640 17.69 -3.97 -10.75
C LYS A 640 17.50 -2.46 -11.00
N TYR A 641 16.45 -2.10 -11.73
CA TYR A 641 16.02 -0.72 -11.94
C TYR A 641 14.50 -0.63 -11.76
N SER A 642 14.01 0.45 -11.17
CA SER A 642 12.58 0.75 -11.09
C SER A 642 12.10 1.58 -12.27
N SER A 643 10.81 1.93 -12.26
CA SER A 643 10.15 2.69 -13.33
C SER A 643 10.72 4.10 -13.46
N ILE A 644 11.31 4.64 -12.38
CA ILE A 644 11.94 5.95 -12.33
C ILE A 644 13.46 5.81 -12.16
N PRO A 645 14.26 6.76 -12.68
CA PRO A 645 15.72 6.73 -12.54
C PRO A 645 16.19 7.19 -11.15
N ARG A 646 15.63 6.61 -10.07
CA ARG A 646 15.93 6.93 -8.66
C ARG A 646 16.30 5.68 -7.86
N GLY A 647 16.61 5.88 -6.57
CA GLY A 647 16.94 4.82 -5.61
C GLY A 647 15.75 3.91 -5.30
N GLY A 648 14.54 4.46 -5.25
CA GLY A 648 13.29 3.73 -5.07
C GLY A 648 12.06 4.58 -5.38
N HIS A 649 10.88 3.97 -5.24
CA HIS A 649 9.58 4.67 -5.10
C HIS A 649 8.51 3.76 -4.50
N ALA A 650 7.55 4.34 -3.80
CA ALA A 650 6.31 3.66 -3.43
C ALA A 650 5.37 3.40 -4.63
N PHE A 651 4.53 2.37 -4.55
CA PHE A 651 3.52 2.01 -5.57
C PHE A 651 2.28 1.36 -4.94
N VAL A 652 1.13 1.40 -5.63
CA VAL A 652 -0.10 0.74 -5.17
C VAL A 652 -0.31 -0.58 -5.91
N GLY A 653 -0.28 -1.69 -5.19
CA GLY A 653 -0.53 -3.03 -5.74
C GLY A 653 -2.02 -3.37 -5.87
N TRP A 654 -2.83 -2.95 -4.90
CA TRP A 654 -4.27 -3.23 -4.85
C TRP A 654 -5.13 -1.99 -4.64
N ASP A 655 -5.20 -1.44 -3.44
CA ASP A 655 -6.19 -0.42 -3.04
C ASP A 655 -5.62 0.68 -2.13
N ASN A 656 -4.57 0.37 -1.36
CA ASN A 656 -3.86 1.31 -0.51
C ASN A 656 -2.34 1.30 -0.76
N LEU A 657 -1.64 2.32 -0.26
CA LEU A 657 -0.18 2.43 -0.38
C LEU A 657 0.53 1.65 0.74
N ASP A 658 0.76 0.37 0.49
CA ASP A 658 1.46 -0.57 1.37
C ASP A 658 2.77 -1.11 0.76
N SER A 659 3.14 -0.67 -0.45
CA SER A 659 4.25 -1.27 -1.18
C SER A 659 5.22 -0.27 -1.81
N PHE A 660 6.48 -0.69 -1.97
CA PHE A 660 7.53 0.11 -2.58
C PHE A 660 8.62 -0.73 -3.26
N VAL A 661 9.39 -0.11 -4.16
CA VAL A 661 10.46 -0.76 -4.92
C VAL A 661 11.78 -0.01 -4.76
N LEU A 662 12.89 -0.74 -4.64
CA LEU A 662 14.25 -0.21 -4.76
C LEU A 662 14.92 -0.62 -6.09
N GLY A 663 15.66 0.33 -6.67
CA GLY A 663 16.50 0.13 -7.85
C GLY A 663 17.95 -0.16 -7.45
N GLY A 664 18.27 -1.40 -7.11
CA GLY A 664 19.56 -1.80 -6.55
C GLY A 664 20.77 -1.47 -7.44
N ALA A 665 20.66 -1.52 -8.77
CA ALA A 665 21.76 -1.10 -9.65
C ALA A 665 21.99 0.41 -9.59
N TYR A 666 20.95 1.22 -9.37
CA TYR A 666 21.09 2.65 -9.11
C TYR A 666 21.85 2.88 -7.80
N ILE A 667 21.45 2.20 -6.72
CA ILE A 667 22.10 2.29 -5.40
C ILE A 667 23.58 1.89 -5.49
N ASN A 668 23.87 0.76 -6.14
CA ASN A 668 25.21 0.20 -6.30
C ASN A 668 26.16 1.12 -7.08
N LYS A 669 25.63 1.97 -7.97
CA LYS A 669 26.40 2.98 -8.70
C LYS A 669 26.84 4.14 -7.81
N TRP A 670 26.03 4.51 -6.82
CA TRP A 670 26.30 5.64 -5.93
C TRP A 670 27.08 5.26 -4.67
N ARG A 671 27.02 3.99 -4.24
CA ARG A 671 27.61 3.51 -2.99
C ARG A 671 28.23 2.12 -3.11
N SER A 672 29.29 1.86 -2.35
CA SER A 672 30.02 0.59 -2.30
C SER A 672 30.41 0.21 -0.85
N GLY A 673 30.72 -1.07 -0.62
CA GLY A 673 31.14 -1.57 0.70
C GLY A 673 30.11 -1.30 1.80
N GLU A 674 30.57 -0.91 2.99
CA GLU A 674 29.68 -0.59 4.12
C GLU A 674 28.71 0.56 3.82
N ALA A 675 29.16 1.57 3.06
CA ALA A 675 28.29 2.68 2.67
C ALA A 675 27.14 2.24 1.74
N ARG A 676 27.29 1.11 1.03
CA ARG A 676 26.20 0.50 0.26
C ARG A 676 25.16 -0.14 1.19
N LYS A 677 25.59 -0.88 2.21
CA LYS A 677 24.69 -1.50 3.18
C LYS A 677 23.83 -0.45 3.90
N VAL A 678 24.45 0.65 4.31
CA VAL A 678 23.76 1.83 4.87
C VAL A 678 22.79 2.44 3.85
N ALA A 679 23.14 2.49 2.57
CA ALA A 679 22.26 3.07 1.55
C ALA A 679 21.04 2.21 1.24
N TYR A 680 21.15 0.88 1.24
CA TYR A 680 19.97 0.01 1.14
C TYR A 680 19.04 0.25 2.33
N ALA A 681 19.55 0.19 3.56
CA ALA A 681 18.75 0.47 4.76
C ALA A 681 18.11 1.88 4.72
N SER A 682 18.89 2.91 4.39
CA SER A 682 18.41 4.30 4.33
C SER A 682 17.32 4.49 3.28
N LEU A 683 17.42 3.82 2.13
CA LEU A 683 16.42 3.92 1.08
C LEU A 683 15.19 3.04 1.32
N SER A 684 15.34 1.84 1.89
CA SER A 684 14.17 1.06 2.34
C SER A 684 13.38 1.85 3.38
N MET A 685 14.07 2.49 4.34
CA MET A 685 13.43 3.38 5.31
C MET A 685 12.79 4.60 4.66
N HIS A 686 13.46 5.22 3.67
CA HIS A 686 12.90 6.36 2.95
C HIS A 686 11.56 6.01 2.30
N GLU A 687 11.48 4.89 1.58
CA GLU A 687 10.28 4.50 0.87
C GLU A 687 9.19 3.97 1.83
N LEU A 688 9.59 3.27 2.91
CA LEU A 688 8.68 2.90 4.00
C LEU A 688 8.04 4.15 4.62
N GLY A 689 8.77 5.26 4.74
CA GLY A 689 8.21 6.53 5.21
C GLY A 689 7.00 7.04 4.40
N HIS A 690 6.95 6.73 3.09
CA HIS A 690 5.81 7.07 2.25
C HIS A 690 4.59 6.18 2.53
N THR A 691 4.79 4.91 2.87
CA THR A 691 3.69 4.03 3.33
C THR A 691 3.23 4.37 4.76
N LEU A 692 3.95 5.28 5.44
CA LEU A 692 3.62 5.85 6.75
C LEU A 692 3.14 7.31 6.67
N GLY A 693 2.69 7.76 5.48
CA GLY A 693 2.02 9.06 5.32
C GLY A 693 2.94 10.28 5.14
N LEU A 694 4.26 10.10 5.04
CA LEU A 694 5.20 11.22 4.90
C LEU A 694 5.43 11.57 3.42
N PHE A 695 5.03 12.79 3.00
CA PHE A 695 5.16 13.24 1.62
C PHE A 695 5.63 14.69 1.51
N GLU A 696 5.93 15.15 0.28
CA GLU A 696 6.32 16.54 0.03
C GLU A 696 5.27 17.60 0.43
N TYR A 697 3.99 17.20 0.51
CA TYR A 697 2.92 18.07 0.99
C TYR A 697 2.79 18.05 2.52
N THR A 698 3.28 17.00 3.20
CA THR A 698 3.45 16.94 4.66
C THR A 698 4.53 17.93 5.09
N PHE A 699 5.70 17.86 4.45
CA PHE A 699 6.77 18.83 4.64
C PHE A 699 7.55 19.08 3.34
N PRO A 700 7.74 20.35 2.91
CA PRO A 700 8.41 20.66 1.64
C PRO A 700 9.88 20.23 1.53
N GLY A 701 10.51 19.76 2.62
CA GLY A 701 11.86 19.20 2.63
C GLY A 701 11.91 17.72 2.18
N ILE A 702 10.80 16.99 2.32
CA ILE A 702 10.65 15.60 1.87
C ILE A 702 10.70 15.59 0.34
N ASP A 703 11.48 14.66 -0.23
CA ASP A 703 11.55 14.45 -1.67
C ASP A 703 11.94 15.72 -2.47
N ASN A 704 12.64 16.64 -1.82
CA ASN A 704 12.97 17.90 -2.43
C ASN A 704 14.19 17.76 -3.34
N GLU A 705 13.94 17.75 -4.65
CA GLU A 705 14.97 17.67 -5.69
C GLU A 705 16.07 18.73 -5.57
N SER A 706 15.77 19.89 -4.98
CA SER A 706 16.76 20.95 -4.76
C SER A 706 17.67 20.70 -3.54
N CYS A 707 17.53 19.57 -2.85
CA CYS A 707 18.41 19.09 -1.79
C CYS A 707 19.56 18.20 -2.27
N ASN A 708 19.60 17.83 -3.56
CA ASN A 708 20.60 16.90 -4.09
C ASN A 708 22.04 17.45 -4.14
N ALA A 709 22.24 18.77 -4.21
CA ALA A 709 23.57 19.33 -4.42
C ALA A 709 23.83 20.71 -3.78
N PRO A 710 25.07 21.04 -3.36
CA PRO A 710 25.40 22.30 -2.69
C PRO A 710 25.14 23.58 -3.49
N TRP A 711 25.01 23.52 -4.80
CA TRP A 711 24.66 24.70 -5.62
C TRP A 711 23.15 24.90 -5.76
N MET A 712 22.34 23.98 -5.25
CA MET A 712 20.88 24.09 -5.23
C MET A 712 20.38 24.70 -3.92
N ARG A 713 19.27 25.43 -3.97
CA ARG A 713 18.77 26.21 -2.83
C ARG A 713 18.30 25.34 -1.66
N GLY A 714 17.57 24.26 -1.94
CA GLY A 714 17.03 23.35 -0.92
C GLY A 714 18.12 22.72 -0.05
N TYR A 715 19.28 22.41 -0.63
CA TYR A 715 20.43 21.83 0.07
C TYR A 715 20.84 22.62 1.31
N TRP A 716 20.69 23.94 1.28
CA TRP A 716 21.01 24.82 2.41
C TRP A 716 19.80 25.11 3.30
N ILE A 717 18.61 25.28 2.70
CA ILE A 717 17.37 25.56 3.43
C ILE A 717 17.03 24.41 4.38
N TYR A 718 17.14 23.17 3.90
CA TYR A 718 16.79 21.95 4.61
C TYR A 718 18.03 21.18 5.09
N ARG A 719 19.17 21.85 5.29
CA ARG A 719 20.40 21.19 5.77
C ARG A 719 20.28 20.65 7.20
N ASN A 720 19.37 21.23 7.97
CA ASN A 720 19.10 20.83 9.34
C ASN A 720 18.08 19.69 9.39
N TYR A 721 17.30 19.48 8.33
CA TYR A 721 16.37 18.35 8.23
C TYR A 721 17.14 17.03 8.10
N LYS A 722 17.45 16.40 9.24
CA LYS A 722 18.25 15.17 9.35
C LYS A 722 17.36 13.94 9.22
N SER A 723 16.90 13.70 8.01
CA SER A 723 16.01 12.58 7.69
C SER A 723 16.45 11.88 6.42
N CYS A 724 16.26 10.56 6.34
CA CYS A 724 16.43 9.81 5.11
C CYS A 724 15.49 10.31 4.00
N LEU A 725 14.36 10.94 4.33
CA LEU A 725 13.40 11.57 3.40
C LEU A 725 13.94 12.81 2.68
N ASN A 726 15.04 13.36 3.17
CA ASN A 726 15.77 14.44 2.53
C ASN A 726 16.82 13.87 1.57
N TYR A 727 16.76 14.20 0.28
CA TYR A 727 17.75 13.71 -0.71
C TYR A 727 19.21 14.05 -0.40
N ARG A 728 19.47 15.01 0.50
CA ARG A 728 20.82 15.25 1.01
C ARG A 728 21.36 14.08 1.86
N TYR A 729 20.48 13.33 2.52
CA TYR A 729 20.81 12.29 3.50
C TYR A 729 20.33 10.88 3.11
N ALA A 730 19.44 10.76 2.11
CA ALA A 730 18.81 9.51 1.64
C ALA A 730 19.74 8.33 1.29
N PHE A 731 21.06 8.53 1.19
CA PHE A 731 22.04 7.47 0.88
C PHE A 731 23.03 7.20 2.02
N GLN A 732 22.83 7.80 3.19
CA GLN A 732 23.83 7.80 4.26
C GLN A 732 23.28 7.91 5.68
N LEU A 733 21.98 8.09 5.86
CA LEU A 733 21.33 8.23 7.17
C LEU A 733 20.17 7.25 7.27
N VAL A 734 20.25 6.30 8.21
CA VAL A 734 19.16 5.38 8.53
C VAL A 734 18.46 5.94 9.76
N ASP A 735 17.68 6.98 9.55
CA ASP A 735 16.85 7.61 10.58
C ASP A 735 15.86 8.57 9.93
N TYR A 736 14.75 8.82 10.59
CA TYR A 736 13.93 10.00 10.33
C TYR A 736 14.35 11.15 11.23
N SER A 737 13.88 12.36 10.95
CA SER A 737 14.20 13.48 11.83
C SER A 737 13.28 13.52 13.05
N ASP A 738 13.84 13.96 14.17
CA ASP A 738 13.18 14.21 15.46
C ASP A 738 12.90 15.72 15.70
N GLY A 739 13.09 16.56 14.69
CA GLY A 739 12.87 18.00 14.77
C GLY A 739 13.85 18.80 15.66
N ARG A 740 14.85 18.16 16.28
CA ARG A 740 15.73 18.79 17.30
C ARG A 740 16.88 19.61 16.71
N HIS A 741 17.09 19.57 15.39
CA HIS A 741 18.24 20.21 14.71
C HIS A 741 17.95 21.66 14.26
N GLY A 742 16.85 22.26 14.72
CA GLY A 742 16.55 23.69 14.61
C GLY A 742 15.72 24.06 13.39
N ARG A 743 15.99 25.22 12.77
CA ARG A 743 15.12 25.77 11.72
C ARG A 743 15.02 24.84 10.49
N ASN A 744 13.79 24.65 10.01
CA ASN A 744 13.43 23.79 8.87
C ASN A 744 13.86 22.32 9.10
N ASP A 745 13.84 21.89 10.35
CA ASP A 745 13.90 20.49 10.73
C ASP A 745 12.49 20.08 11.15
N PHE A 746 11.86 19.21 10.35
CA PHE A 746 10.53 18.70 10.60
C PHE A 746 10.65 17.41 11.39
N ASP A 747 9.82 17.23 12.41
CA ASP A 747 9.78 16.00 13.20
C ASP A 747 8.97 14.96 12.44
N ASP A 748 9.67 14.07 11.76
CA ASP A 748 9.04 12.99 11.00
C ASP A 748 8.48 11.92 11.94
N TRP A 749 9.22 11.58 13.00
CA TRP A 749 8.83 10.54 13.96
C TRP A 749 7.52 10.86 14.67
N ASP A 750 7.29 12.12 15.03
CA ASP A 750 6.01 12.57 15.60
C ASP A 750 4.87 12.70 14.57
N ASN A 751 5.14 12.52 13.28
CA ASN A 751 4.18 12.73 12.18
C ASN A 751 4.03 11.53 11.23
N ILE A 752 4.65 10.38 11.52
CA ILE A 752 4.28 9.13 10.85
C ILE A 752 2.85 8.74 11.24
N ASP A 753 2.12 8.21 10.27
CA ASP A 753 0.80 7.60 10.46
C ASP A 753 0.94 6.11 10.18
N LEU A 754 1.05 5.32 11.25
CA LEU A 754 1.17 3.86 11.16
C LEU A 754 -0.08 3.22 10.52
N THR A 755 -1.24 3.89 10.56
CA THR A 755 -2.48 3.38 9.97
C THR A 755 -2.61 3.68 8.46
N PHE A 756 -1.69 4.48 7.89
CA PHE A 756 -1.80 5.02 6.54
C PHE A 756 -1.88 3.93 5.47
N PHE A 757 -1.14 2.82 5.62
CA PHE A 757 -1.13 1.73 4.64
C PHE A 757 -2.48 1.01 4.51
N LYS A 758 -3.39 1.15 5.48
CA LYS A 758 -4.76 0.61 5.42
C LYS A 758 -5.79 1.61 4.86
N ASN A 759 -5.49 2.90 4.98
CA ASN A 759 -6.43 3.97 4.69
C ASN A 759 -5.76 5.11 3.92
N SER A 760 -4.98 4.78 2.90
CA SER A 760 -4.18 5.80 2.22
C SER A 760 -5.07 6.76 1.42
N TYR A 761 -4.91 8.06 1.68
CA TYR A 761 -5.47 9.14 0.89
C TYR A 761 -4.39 10.17 0.62
N TYR A 762 -4.36 10.71 -0.60
CA TYR A 762 -3.33 11.63 -1.03
C TYR A 762 -3.88 13.04 -1.12
N TYR A 763 -3.07 14.02 -0.72
CA TYR A 763 -3.39 15.45 -0.80
C TYR A 763 -4.69 15.79 -0.06
N PRO A 764 -4.66 16.05 1.26
CA PRO A 764 -5.84 16.41 2.03
C PRO A 764 -6.64 17.56 1.40
#